data_AF-A0A940FFJ5-F1
#
_entry.id   AF-A0A940FFJ5-F1
#
_cell.length_a   1.000
_cell.length_b   1.000
_cell.length_c   1.000
_cell.angle_alpha   90.00
_cell.angle_beta   90.00
_cell.angle_gamma   90.00
#
_symmetry.space_group_name_H-M   'P 1'
#
loop_
_entity.id
_entity.type
_entity.pdbx_description
1 polymer ?
#
loop_
_entity_poly.entity_id
_entity_poly.type
_entity_poly.pdbx_seq_one_letter_code
_entity_poly.pdbx_strand_id
1 'polypeptide(L)'
;MTDSGPLLIAQICPRPIDDHHEASRHTRLLAAGLAERGHQVVIVAPSRDRAAIRSTRTLLSTDPMQLVPEPGGTPTEIAIGEASLPVRAGRREGVVPVDVARTLETLFEGIPFDLCHLHDPLPPSVTAAALKASGALNVATFHGSPHRTLTTPITKRMREQRFGRLDARLATSLVVAHEVESLLGGTVTPIAPGVPRVEAAAFVASPTPDAARAEELGPEPLRIAYLEHEERAAMRTVLRALRMLPAGIAWEARLMSARGPSASAPLPPELTGQVTFLPAGDETDEQELLDWAQVAVFASDGSDPEPTGVVRAIAAGAVPIATRLAAHLEVIGEDERGLRIDVRSPQSIATSIELLATDRARLQRLHDAGATVRAAQRPARVVDAVVDAYRALLARRRDPAVPPAMLARLRDRELIDVDLHMHTDWSHDCATPVEVLLATAKERGLGAIAVTDHNVIGGAYEAAELSERYGVKVIIGEEVKTASQGEVIGLFINEEIPRGLSLQETIAEIKRQGGVVYVPHPFDRMHAVPDYEHLLDVLDDIDAIEVFNPRVAVGTFNDEARRFATKYRLAQGAGSDAHVAQGLGSVRIRMPDFDGPEEFLAGLRIAEIAPRPASLLYVQALKFLETKATPSGARRARNQRRVRRAERGVERP
;
A
#
# COMPACT_ATOMS: atom_id res chain seq x y z
N MET A 1 -8.63 18.86 16.67
CA MET A 1 -8.42 17.72 17.59
C MET A 1 -9.35 16.62 17.12
N THR A 2 -8.79 15.61 16.48
CA THR A 2 -9.54 14.55 15.77
C THR A 2 -9.83 13.39 16.72
N ASP A 3 -11.00 12.79 16.55
CA ASP A 3 -11.64 11.78 17.42
C ASP A 3 -10.92 10.40 17.46
N SER A 4 -9.74 10.31 16.87
CA SER A 4 -8.87 9.14 16.86
C SER A 4 -7.53 9.56 17.45
N GLY A 5 -7.02 8.81 18.43
CA GLY A 5 -5.72 9.08 19.08
C GLY A 5 -4.52 9.13 18.11
N PRO A 6 -3.30 9.29 18.63
CA PRO A 6 -2.10 9.30 17.80
C PRO A 6 -2.00 7.99 16.98
N LEU A 7 -1.63 8.13 15.71
CA LEU A 7 -1.45 7.00 14.79
C LEU A 7 0.02 6.65 14.75
N LEU A 8 0.33 5.35 14.67
CA LEU A 8 1.69 4.87 14.44
C LEU A 8 1.90 4.59 12.94
N ILE A 9 2.75 5.38 12.30
CA ILE A 9 2.88 5.45 10.84
C ILE A 9 4.31 5.11 10.41
N ALA A 10 4.46 4.10 9.55
CA ALA A 10 5.70 3.86 8.83
C ALA A 10 5.65 4.57 7.46
N GLN A 11 6.58 5.49 7.19
CA GLN A 11 6.79 6.04 5.84
C GLN A 11 7.98 5.36 5.18
N ILE A 12 7.78 4.77 4.01
CA ILE A 12 8.81 4.02 3.30
C ILE A 12 9.26 4.83 2.09
N CYS A 13 10.49 5.35 2.17
CA CYS A 13 11.13 6.09 1.08
C CYS A 13 11.88 5.12 0.15
N PRO A 14 11.74 5.24 -1.18
CA PRO A 14 12.44 4.38 -2.14
C PRO A 14 13.94 4.71 -2.25
N ARG A 15 14.38 5.84 -1.68
CA ARG A 15 15.71 6.44 -1.84
C ARG A 15 16.23 6.95 -0.50
N PRO A 16 17.55 7.24 -0.39
CA PRO A 16 18.07 7.95 0.77
C PRO A 16 17.25 9.20 1.07
N ILE A 17 16.96 9.43 2.35
CA ILE A 17 16.06 10.51 2.80
C ILE A 17 16.65 11.90 2.52
N ASP A 18 17.97 12.01 2.47
CA ASP A 18 18.74 13.20 2.12
C ASP A 18 18.87 13.43 0.60
N ASP A 19 18.28 12.58 -0.25
CA ASP A 19 18.29 12.77 -1.71
C ASP A 19 17.41 13.98 -2.11
N HIS A 20 17.82 14.69 -3.16
CA HIS A 20 17.10 15.81 -3.77
C HIS A 20 15.97 15.33 -4.70
N HIS A 21 15.47 14.12 -4.50
CA HIS A 21 14.39 13.57 -5.30
C HIS A 21 13.04 13.94 -4.69
N GLU A 22 12.05 14.25 -5.51
CA GLU A 22 10.69 14.64 -5.09
C GLU A 22 10.09 13.71 -4.03
N ALA A 23 10.24 12.40 -4.19
CA ALA A 23 9.80 11.40 -3.22
C ALA A 23 10.42 11.58 -1.83
N SER A 24 11.73 11.83 -1.73
CA SER A 24 12.43 12.06 -0.47
C SER A 24 11.97 13.36 0.19
N ARG A 25 11.81 14.44 -0.60
CA ARG A 25 11.30 15.73 -0.11
C ARG A 25 9.89 15.61 0.46
N HIS A 26 9.01 14.98 -0.30
CA HIS A 26 7.62 14.80 0.11
C HIS A 26 7.51 13.92 1.36
N THR A 27 8.34 12.86 1.46
CA THR A 27 8.42 12.02 2.67
C THR A 27 8.78 12.87 3.90
N ARG A 28 9.82 13.72 3.81
CA ARG A 28 10.22 14.61 4.91
C ARG A 28 9.13 15.63 5.27
N LEU A 29 8.56 16.30 4.27
CA LEU A 29 7.48 17.27 4.45
C LEU A 29 6.27 16.64 5.16
N LEU A 30 5.86 15.45 4.70
CA LEU A 30 4.72 14.75 5.26
C LEU A 30 5.02 14.23 6.66
N ALA A 31 6.21 13.68 6.90
CA ALA A 31 6.59 13.19 8.22
C ALA A 31 6.59 14.29 9.28
N ALA A 32 7.15 15.46 8.95
CA ALA A 32 7.11 16.62 9.83
C ALA A 32 5.66 17.07 10.12
N GLY A 33 4.84 17.23 9.08
CA GLY A 33 3.46 17.67 9.25
C GLY A 33 2.54 16.67 9.98
N LEU A 34 2.81 15.37 9.87
CA LEU A 34 2.11 14.33 10.63
C LEU A 34 2.52 14.34 12.10
N ALA A 35 3.81 14.52 12.39
CA ALA A 35 4.29 14.71 13.76
C ALA A 35 3.68 15.97 14.40
N GLU A 36 3.60 17.09 13.69
CA GLU A 36 2.91 18.30 14.17
C GLU A 36 1.43 18.07 14.53
N ARG A 37 0.78 17.07 13.91
CA ARG A 37 -0.60 16.64 14.21
C ARG A 37 -0.69 15.63 15.35
N GLY A 38 0.43 15.33 16.02
CA GLY A 38 0.51 14.44 17.17
C GLY A 38 0.72 12.97 16.82
N HIS A 39 0.95 12.62 15.55
CA HIS A 39 1.19 11.23 15.14
C HIS A 39 2.64 10.79 15.42
N GLN A 40 2.84 9.48 15.52
CA GLN A 40 4.16 8.86 15.70
C GLN A 40 4.65 8.37 14.35
N VAL A 41 5.74 8.95 13.83
CA VAL A 41 6.21 8.69 12.47
C VAL A 41 7.59 8.05 12.46
N VAL A 42 7.69 6.92 11.79
CA VAL A 42 8.95 6.20 11.54
C VAL A 42 9.23 6.25 10.05
N ILE A 43 10.33 6.88 9.64
CA ILE A 43 10.78 6.93 8.25
C ILE A 43 11.76 5.78 8.01
N VAL A 44 11.51 4.96 7.01
CA VAL A 44 12.38 3.86 6.60
C VAL A 44 12.97 4.21 5.24
N ALA A 45 14.28 4.35 5.17
CA ALA A 45 14.98 4.75 3.94
C ALA A 45 16.26 3.93 3.69
N PRO A 46 16.60 3.67 2.42
CA PRO A 46 17.92 3.16 2.04
C PRO A 46 19.06 4.04 2.55
N SER A 47 20.15 3.42 3.00
CA SER A 47 21.38 4.11 3.40
C SER A 47 22.63 3.30 3.04
N ARG A 48 23.75 4.00 2.90
CA ARG A 48 25.10 3.39 2.78
C ARG A 48 25.83 3.32 4.13
N ASP A 49 25.29 3.95 5.17
CA ASP A 49 25.92 3.94 6.49
C ASP A 49 25.72 2.59 7.18
N ARG A 50 26.79 1.80 7.18
CA ARG A 50 26.83 0.48 7.81
C ARG A 50 26.69 0.53 9.34
N ALA A 51 26.99 1.65 9.99
CA ALA A 51 26.79 1.81 11.43
C ALA A 51 25.30 1.98 11.73
N ALA A 52 24.62 2.90 11.02
CA ALA A 52 23.19 3.13 11.15
C ALA A 52 22.35 1.87 10.84
N ILE A 53 22.69 1.13 9.76
CA ILE A 53 22.00 -0.12 9.40
C ILE A 53 22.18 -1.19 10.49
N ARG A 54 23.37 -1.31 11.08
CA ARG A 54 23.61 -2.27 12.16
C ARG A 54 22.86 -1.88 13.43
N SER A 55 22.85 -0.60 13.79
CA SER A 55 22.10 -0.08 14.94
C SER A 55 20.61 -0.39 14.81
N THR A 56 20.03 -0.12 13.64
CA THR A 56 18.64 -0.49 13.29
C THR A 56 18.36 -1.97 13.55
N ARG A 57 19.20 -2.86 13.00
CA ARG A 57 19.01 -4.31 13.12
C ARG A 57 19.13 -4.78 14.58
N THR A 58 20.03 -4.19 15.35
CA THR A 58 20.15 -4.48 16.79
C THR A 58 18.86 -4.11 17.51
N LEU A 59 18.39 -2.87 17.36
CA LEU A 59 17.16 -2.38 18.02
C LEU A 59 15.94 -3.25 17.66
N LEU A 60 15.77 -3.59 16.38
CA LEU A 60 14.72 -4.49 15.92
C LEU A 60 14.79 -5.90 16.53
N SER A 61 15.97 -6.36 16.92
CA SER A 61 16.14 -7.68 17.54
C SER A 61 15.99 -7.67 19.07
N THR A 62 16.21 -6.52 19.71
CA THR A 62 16.24 -6.41 21.18
C THR A 62 14.99 -5.74 21.75
N ASP A 63 14.63 -4.59 21.19
CA ASP A 63 13.51 -3.77 21.66
C ASP A 63 13.04 -2.85 20.51
N PRO A 64 12.19 -3.36 19.61
CA PRO A 64 11.72 -2.60 18.44
C PRO A 64 11.01 -1.30 18.81
N MET A 65 10.39 -1.22 19.99
CA MET A 65 9.61 -0.06 20.41
C MET A 65 10.46 1.19 20.66
N GLN A 66 11.78 1.05 20.86
CA GLN A 66 12.69 2.19 20.93
C GLN A 66 12.81 2.98 19.62
N LEU A 67 12.38 2.38 18.50
CA LEU A 67 12.34 3.03 17.19
C LEU A 67 11.07 3.85 17.00
N VAL A 68 10.12 3.78 17.92
CA VAL A 68 8.86 4.53 17.87
C VAL A 68 9.02 5.84 18.64
N PRO A 69 8.87 7.01 18.00
CA PRO A 69 8.94 8.28 18.70
C PRO A 69 7.70 8.48 19.59
N GLU A 70 7.80 9.36 20.58
CA GLU A 70 6.65 9.81 21.36
C GLU A 70 5.59 10.50 20.48
N PRO A 71 4.30 10.49 20.85
CA PRO A 71 3.25 11.21 20.12
C PRO A 71 3.59 12.69 19.90
N GLY A 72 3.68 13.09 18.63
CA GLY A 72 4.08 14.44 18.22
C GLY A 72 5.56 14.77 18.39
N GLY A 73 6.39 13.78 18.74
CA GLY A 73 7.84 13.89 18.72
C GLY A 73 8.42 13.93 17.32
N THR A 74 9.72 14.22 17.22
CA THR A 74 10.46 14.22 15.95
C THR A 74 10.35 12.86 15.27
N PRO A 75 10.08 12.80 13.95
CA PRO A 75 10.09 11.55 13.20
C PRO A 75 11.40 10.78 13.40
N THR A 76 11.31 9.46 13.59
CA THR A 76 12.50 8.61 13.74
C THR A 76 12.91 8.05 12.39
N GLU A 77 14.15 8.30 11.98
CA GLU A 77 14.70 7.79 10.73
C GLU A 77 15.44 6.47 10.95
N ILE A 78 15.10 5.48 10.14
CA ILE A 78 15.67 4.13 10.19
C ILE A 78 16.36 3.84 8.86
N ALA A 79 17.65 3.54 8.97
CA ALA A 79 18.50 3.17 7.85
C ALA A 79 18.40 1.68 7.55
N ILE A 80 18.08 1.34 6.29
CA ILE A 80 18.17 -0.03 5.79
C ILE A 80 19.15 -0.11 4.61
N GLY A 81 19.62 -1.32 4.30
CA GLY A 81 20.57 -1.50 3.21
C GLY A 81 20.03 -1.03 1.86
N GLU A 82 20.88 -0.41 1.04
CA GLU A 82 20.52 -0.06 -0.33
C GLU A 82 20.21 -1.32 -1.16
N ALA A 83 19.02 -1.34 -1.76
CA ALA A 83 18.67 -2.31 -2.79
C ALA A 83 19.31 -1.91 -4.14
N SER A 84 20.64 -1.88 -4.22
CA SER A 84 21.34 -1.61 -5.47
C SER A 84 22.40 -2.67 -5.77
N LEU A 85 22.07 -3.59 -6.68
CA LEU A 85 23.07 -4.10 -7.62
C LEU A 85 23.20 -3.07 -8.75
N PRO A 86 24.40 -2.80 -9.28
CA PRO A 86 24.58 -1.84 -10.36
C PRO A 86 23.82 -2.32 -11.61
N VAL A 87 22.84 -1.54 -12.04
CA VAL A 87 22.17 -1.71 -13.34
C VAL A 87 23.20 -1.40 -14.43
N ARG A 88 23.90 -2.42 -14.92
CA ARG A 88 24.55 -2.34 -16.23
C ARG A 88 23.45 -2.43 -17.28
N ALA A 89 23.43 -1.48 -18.22
CA ALA A 89 22.52 -1.48 -19.35
C ALA A 89 22.46 -2.87 -20.00
N GLY A 90 21.29 -3.50 -19.97
CA GLY A 90 20.99 -4.68 -20.78
C GLY A 90 20.77 -6.04 -20.09
N ARG A 91 20.81 -6.21 -18.74
CA ARG A 91 20.37 -7.51 -18.15
C ARG A 91 20.02 -7.50 -16.65
N ARG A 92 18.84 -8.06 -16.36
CA ARG A 92 18.18 -8.49 -15.09
C ARG A 92 17.77 -7.42 -14.08
N GLU A 93 16.46 -7.43 -13.81
CA GLU A 93 15.76 -6.74 -12.72
C GLU A 93 16.52 -6.92 -11.39
N GLY A 94 16.78 -5.82 -10.69
CA GLY A 94 17.43 -5.84 -9.38
C GLY A 94 16.62 -6.71 -8.41
N VAL A 95 17.28 -7.63 -7.70
CA VAL A 95 16.63 -8.35 -6.60
C VAL A 95 16.87 -7.55 -5.33
N VAL A 96 15.82 -7.27 -4.56
CA VAL A 96 15.97 -6.67 -3.23
C VAL A 96 16.82 -7.63 -2.38
N PRO A 97 17.94 -7.19 -1.80
CA PRO A 97 18.79 -8.04 -0.98
C PRO A 97 17.99 -8.72 0.14
N VAL A 98 18.29 -10.01 0.41
CA VAL A 98 17.55 -10.83 1.40
C VAL A 98 17.60 -10.21 2.79
N ASP A 99 18.69 -9.56 3.14
CA ASP A 99 18.86 -8.85 4.41
C ASP A 99 17.93 -7.63 4.53
N VAL A 100 17.69 -6.91 3.44
CA VAL A 100 16.72 -5.80 3.40
C VAL A 100 15.30 -6.33 3.60
N ALA A 101 14.92 -7.38 2.86
CA ALA A 101 13.60 -8.00 2.99
C ALA A 101 13.35 -8.52 4.42
N ARG A 102 14.34 -9.22 5.01
CA ARG A 102 14.25 -9.72 6.39
C ARG A 102 14.15 -8.60 7.42
N THR A 103 14.89 -7.50 7.23
CA THR A 103 14.83 -6.35 8.15
C THR A 103 13.43 -5.73 8.14
N LEU A 104 12.79 -5.62 6.98
CA LEU A 104 11.41 -5.14 6.86
C LEU A 104 10.40 -6.11 7.48
N GLU A 105 10.59 -7.42 7.31
CA GLU A 105 9.76 -8.44 7.99
C GLU A 105 9.84 -8.29 9.52
N THR A 106 11.06 -8.21 10.08
CA THR A 106 11.25 -8.01 11.53
C THR A 106 10.67 -6.68 12.02
N LEU A 107 10.76 -5.61 11.21
CA LEU A 107 10.15 -4.31 11.53
C LEU A 107 8.62 -4.41 11.69
N PHE A 108 7.93 -5.00 10.72
CA PHE A 108 6.46 -5.10 10.75
C PHE A 108 5.95 -6.18 11.71
N GLU A 109 6.79 -7.15 12.10
CA GLU A 109 6.48 -8.10 13.17
C GLU A 109 6.69 -7.50 14.56
N GLY A 110 7.72 -6.65 14.73
CA GLY A 110 8.09 -6.07 16.01
C GLY A 110 7.33 -4.80 16.40
N ILE A 111 6.78 -4.07 15.42
CA ILE A 111 6.11 -2.78 15.64
C ILE A 111 4.69 -2.80 15.03
N PRO A 112 3.62 -2.57 15.83
CA PRO A 112 2.24 -2.66 15.37
C PRO A 112 1.79 -1.36 14.68
N PHE A 113 2.34 -1.07 13.50
CA PHE A 113 1.96 0.12 12.73
C PHE A 113 0.47 0.14 12.36
N ASP A 114 -0.17 1.29 12.52
CA ASP A 114 -1.51 1.53 11.98
C ASP A 114 -1.47 1.67 10.47
N LEU A 115 -0.50 2.44 9.96
CA LEU A 115 -0.37 2.77 8.55
C LEU A 115 1.05 2.51 8.05
N CYS A 116 1.15 2.04 6.81
CA CYS A 116 2.37 1.95 6.04
C CYS A 116 2.19 2.80 4.78
N HIS A 117 2.79 3.98 4.77
CA HIS A 117 2.76 4.90 3.65
C HIS A 117 3.99 4.72 2.78
N LEU A 118 3.78 4.24 1.57
CA LEU A 118 4.76 3.80 0.61
C LEU A 118 4.94 4.89 -0.46
N HIS A 119 6.17 5.37 -0.68
CA HIS A 119 6.47 6.29 -1.77
C HIS A 119 7.05 5.53 -2.97
N ASP A 120 6.41 5.65 -4.13
CA ASP A 120 6.74 4.93 -5.36
C ASP A 120 7.00 3.41 -5.15
N PRO A 121 5.99 2.60 -4.78
CA PRO A 121 6.11 1.14 -4.55
C PRO A 121 6.33 0.33 -5.84
N LEU A 122 7.15 0.83 -6.77
CA LEU A 122 7.47 0.20 -8.03
C LEU A 122 8.55 -0.86 -7.81
N PRO A 123 8.32 -2.13 -8.18
CA PRO A 123 9.32 -3.16 -8.05
C PRO A 123 10.38 -3.05 -9.16
N PRO A 124 11.64 -3.42 -8.87
CA PRO A 124 12.16 -3.80 -7.57
C PRO A 124 12.58 -2.59 -6.72
N SER A 125 12.07 -2.48 -5.50
CA SER A 125 12.43 -1.41 -4.56
C SER A 125 12.25 -1.84 -3.11
N VAL A 126 12.86 -1.09 -2.20
CA VAL A 126 12.61 -1.18 -0.75
C VAL A 126 11.12 -1.02 -0.45
N THR A 127 10.49 -0.04 -1.08
CA THR A 127 9.06 0.23 -0.95
C THR A 127 8.22 -0.97 -1.38
N ALA A 128 8.53 -1.61 -2.51
CA ALA A 128 7.83 -2.83 -2.94
C ALA A 128 8.03 -4.00 -1.98
N ALA A 129 9.22 -4.14 -1.37
CA ALA A 129 9.46 -5.15 -0.34
C ALA A 129 8.67 -4.86 0.95
N ALA A 130 8.57 -3.60 1.35
CA ALA A 130 7.78 -3.18 2.51
C ALA A 130 6.29 -3.44 2.31
N LEU A 131 5.75 -3.19 1.12
CA LEU A 131 4.36 -3.56 0.76
C LEU A 131 4.10 -5.07 0.90
N LYS A 132 5.11 -5.89 0.64
CA LYS A 132 5.00 -7.35 0.84
C LYS A 132 5.06 -7.74 2.32
N ALA A 133 5.88 -7.07 3.12
CA ALA A 133 6.09 -7.38 4.53
C ALA A 133 4.96 -6.85 5.43
N SER A 134 4.39 -5.70 5.09
CA SER A 134 3.46 -4.96 5.95
C SER A 134 2.13 -5.67 6.20
N GLY A 135 1.71 -5.66 7.47
CA GLY A 135 0.36 -6.01 7.92
C GLY A 135 -0.51 -4.78 8.28
N ALA A 136 -0.02 -3.56 8.01
CA ALA A 136 -0.73 -2.31 8.29
C ALA A 136 -1.67 -1.92 7.12
N LEU A 137 -2.43 -0.82 7.29
CA LEU A 137 -3.12 -0.17 6.17
C LEU A 137 -2.08 0.46 5.24
N ASN A 138 -2.02 0.00 3.99
CA ASN A 138 -1.02 0.41 3.01
C ASN A 138 -1.56 1.55 2.15
N VAL A 139 -0.91 2.69 2.23
CA VAL A 139 -1.16 3.85 1.37
C VAL A 139 0.02 3.99 0.44
N ALA A 140 -0.20 4.27 -0.85
CA ALA A 140 0.88 4.59 -1.78
C ALA A 140 0.75 6.03 -2.27
N THR A 141 1.84 6.80 -2.27
CA THR A 141 1.95 8.03 -3.07
C THR A 141 2.90 7.78 -4.23
N PHE A 142 2.42 8.03 -5.45
CA PHE A 142 3.22 8.00 -6.67
C PHE A 142 3.67 9.43 -7.03
N HIS A 143 4.97 9.61 -7.22
CA HIS A 143 5.59 10.89 -7.55
C HIS A 143 5.92 10.99 -9.04
N GLY A 144 6.37 9.89 -9.63
CA GLY A 144 6.77 9.81 -11.04
C GLY A 144 6.02 8.74 -11.84
N SER A 145 6.25 8.76 -13.16
CA SER A 145 5.61 7.84 -14.10
C SER A 145 6.00 6.37 -13.86
N PRO A 146 5.03 5.45 -13.63
CA PRO A 146 5.32 4.03 -13.48
C PRO A 146 5.79 3.36 -14.77
N HIS A 147 5.41 3.90 -15.94
CA HIS A 147 5.72 3.33 -17.27
C HIS A 147 7.23 3.20 -17.51
N ARG A 148 8.04 4.08 -16.92
CA ARG A 148 9.49 4.07 -17.07
C ARG A 148 10.15 2.89 -16.34
N THR A 149 9.60 2.52 -15.20
CA THR A 149 10.10 1.42 -14.36
C THR A 149 9.54 0.07 -14.82
N LEU A 150 8.33 0.08 -15.38
CA LEU A 150 7.59 -1.12 -15.78
C LEU A 150 7.64 -1.30 -17.30
N THR A 151 8.78 -1.74 -17.80
CA THR A 151 9.00 -1.97 -19.25
C THR A 151 8.35 -3.25 -19.78
N THR A 152 7.85 -4.11 -18.90
CA THR A 152 7.20 -5.38 -19.25
C THR A 152 5.69 -5.26 -19.06
N PRO A 153 4.84 -5.72 -20.01
CA PRO A 153 3.40 -5.76 -19.80
C PRO A 153 3.08 -6.56 -18.54
N ILE A 154 2.55 -5.86 -17.52
CA ILE A 154 2.13 -6.50 -16.28
C ILE A 154 0.83 -7.24 -16.58
N THR A 155 0.86 -8.57 -16.43
CA THR A 155 -0.37 -9.36 -16.51
C THR A 155 -1.33 -8.97 -15.37
N LYS A 156 -2.64 -9.05 -15.60
CA LYS A 156 -3.68 -8.81 -14.56
C LYS A 156 -3.34 -9.53 -13.24
N ARG A 157 -2.92 -10.79 -13.32
CA ARG A 157 -2.49 -11.62 -12.18
C ARG A 157 -1.28 -11.05 -11.42
N MET A 158 -0.29 -10.50 -12.11
CA MET A 158 0.88 -9.89 -11.45
C MET A 158 0.53 -8.55 -10.79
N ARG A 159 -0.41 -7.80 -11.36
CA ARG A 159 -0.91 -6.54 -10.81
C ARG A 159 -1.67 -6.78 -9.51
N GLU A 160 -2.62 -7.70 -9.50
CA GLU A 160 -3.34 -8.12 -8.29
C GLU A 160 -2.39 -8.61 -7.20
N GLN A 161 -1.39 -9.43 -7.57
CA GLN A 161 -0.37 -9.93 -6.63
C GLN A 161 0.50 -8.84 -6.00
N ARG A 162 0.78 -7.76 -6.74
CA ARG A 162 1.74 -6.73 -6.31
C ARG A 162 1.06 -5.53 -5.68
N PHE A 163 -0.04 -5.07 -6.25
CA PHE A 163 -0.72 -3.82 -5.91
C PHE A 163 -2.13 -4.01 -5.34
N GLY A 164 -2.64 -5.24 -5.31
CA GLY A 164 -3.89 -5.55 -4.61
C GLY A 164 -3.81 -5.28 -3.11
N ARG A 165 -2.60 -5.23 -2.54
CA ARG A 165 -2.36 -4.94 -1.13
C ARG A 165 -2.44 -3.46 -0.75
N LEU A 166 -2.57 -2.55 -1.71
CA LEU A 166 -2.75 -1.12 -1.49
C LEU A 166 -4.21 -0.82 -1.18
N ASP A 167 -4.47 -0.09 -0.09
CA ASP A 167 -5.84 0.31 0.29
C ASP A 167 -6.19 1.70 -0.23
N ALA A 168 -5.19 2.57 -0.38
CA ALA A 168 -5.31 3.86 -1.02
C ALA A 168 -4.13 4.13 -1.94
N ARG A 169 -4.42 4.82 -3.04
CA ARG A 169 -3.45 5.26 -4.03
C ARG A 169 -3.59 6.77 -4.18
N LEU A 170 -2.48 7.46 -3.96
CA LEU A 170 -2.35 8.90 -4.08
C LEU A 170 -1.34 9.19 -5.19
N ALA A 171 -1.47 10.33 -5.86
CA ALA A 171 -0.47 10.78 -6.83
C ALA A 171 -0.24 12.28 -6.71
N THR A 172 1.00 12.74 -6.87
CA THR A 172 1.35 14.16 -6.76
C THR A 172 0.94 15.00 -7.98
N SER A 173 0.41 14.35 -9.02
CA SER A 173 0.04 14.94 -10.30
C SER A 173 -1.14 14.16 -10.91
N LEU A 174 -2.02 14.86 -11.63
CA LEU A 174 -3.10 14.26 -12.41
C LEU A 174 -2.59 13.38 -13.54
N VAL A 175 -1.47 13.75 -14.16
CA VAL A 175 -0.81 12.92 -15.18
C VAL A 175 -0.35 11.61 -14.56
N VAL A 176 0.33 11.66 -13.41
CA VAL A 176 0.76 10.45 -12.68
C VAL A 176 -0.45 9.62 -12.23
N ALA A 177 -1.50 10.27 -11.73
CA ALA A 177 -2.74 9.59 -11.35
C ALA A 177 -3.31 8.79 -12.52
N HIS A 178 -3.50 9.43 -13.68
CA HIS A 178 -4.05 8.79 -14.86
C HIS A 178 -3.20 7.61 -15.36
N GLU A 179 -1.88 7.73 -15.33
CA GLU A 179 -0.96 6.65 -15.70
C GLU A 179 -1.04 5.47 -14.72
N VAL A 180 -1.10 5.77 -13.42
CA VAL A 180 -1.27 4.75 -12.38
C VAL A 180 -2.62 4.05 -12.52
N GLU A 181 -3.71 4.77 -12.78
CA GLU A 181 -5.05 4.18 -13.01
C GLU A 181 -5.06 3.28 -14.26
N SER A 182 -4.42 3.73 -15.35
CA SER A 182 -4.31 2.98 -16.60
C SER A 182 -3.51 1.68 -16.44
N LEU A 183 -2.40 1.73 -15.69
CA LEU A 183 -1.51 0.58 -15.48
C LEU A 183 -1.98 -0.36 -14.37
N LEU A 184 -2.38 0.21 -13.23
CA LEU A 184 -2.63 -0.52 -11.99
C LEU A 184 -4.13 -0.73 -11.71
N GLY A 185 -5.01 0.02 -12.36
CA GLY A 185 -6.45 0.00 -12.09
C GLY A 185 -6.79 0.61 -10.73
N GLY A 186 -8.10 0.74 -10.49
CA GLY A 186 -8.64 1.40 -9.30
C GLY A 186 -8.51 2.92 -9.35
N THR A 187 -9.12 3.61 -8.39
CA THR A 187 -9.10 5.06 -8.30
C THR A 187 -7.81 5.56 -7.65
N VAL A 188 -7.23 6.63 -8.18
CA VAL A 188 -6.09 7.33 -7.61
C VAL A 188 -6.51 8.75 -7.20
N THR A 189 -6.25 9.12 -5.96
CA THR A 189 -6.58 10.46 -5.46
C THR A 189 -5.40 11.40 -5.74
N PRO A 190 -5.57 12.45 -6.57
CA PRO A 190 -4.53 13.44 -6.74
C PRO A 190 -4.35 14.25 -5.46
N ILE A 191 -3.10 14.43 -5.04
CA ILE A 191 -2.69 15.30 -3.94
C ILE A 191 -1.66 16.29 -4.48
N ALA A 192 -1.60 17.49 -3.92
CA ALA A 192 -0.52 18.41 -4.27
C ALA A 192 0.82 17.87 -3.72
N PRO A 193 1.95 18.05 -4.44
CA PRO A 193 3.26 17.58 -3.97
C PRO A 193 3.69 18.27 -2.68
N GLY A 194 3.25 19.52 -2.46
CA GLY A 194 3.64 20.32 -1.32
C GLY A 194 5.02 20.93 -1.49
N VAL A 195 5.17 22.17 -1.03
CA VAL A 195 6.45 22.86 -1.02
C VAL A 195 6.70 23.46 0.37
N PRO A 196 7.89 23.30 0.95
CA PRO A 196 8.15 23.62 2.35
C PRO A 196 7.93 25.10 2.70
N ARG A 197 8.08 26.01 1.72
CA ARG A 197 7.88 27.45 1.89
C ARG A 197 6.88 27.97 0.87
N VAL A 198 5.80 28.59 1.35
CA VAL A 198 4.72 29.18 0.49
C VAL A 198 4.50 30.67 0.81
N GLU A 199 5.37 31.26 1.61
CA GLU A 199 5.42 32.72 1.74
C GLU A 199 6.02 33.24 0.44
N ALA A 200 5.14 33.57 -0.52
CA ALA A 200 5.55 34.24 -1.73
C ALA A 200 6.37 35.47 -1.31
N ALA A 201 7.64 35.53 -1.70
CA ALA A 201 8.28 36.82 -1.81
C ALA A 201 7.36 37.68 -2.69
N ALA A 202 7.02 38.89 -2.25
CA ALA A 202 6.34 39.85 -3.13
C ALA A 202 7.07 39.84 -4.48
N PHE A 203 6.34 39.91 -5.62
CA PHE A 203 6.94 39.88 -6.95
C PHE A 203 8.24 40.67 -6.90
N VAL A 204 9.37 39.96 -7.02
CA VAL A 204 10.64 40.58 -6.67
C VAL A 204 10.93 41.56 -7.80
N ALA A 205 10.57 42.84 -7.56
CA ALA A 205 11.05 43.95 -8.37
C ALA A 205 12.56 43.75 -8.52
N SER A 206 13.09 43.90 -9.74
CA SER A 206 14.53 43.74 -9.93
C SER A 206 15.22 44.65 -8.91
N PRO A 207 15.98 44.11 -7.94
CA PRO A 207 16.74 44.98 -7.04
C PRO A 207 17.63 45.82 -7.93
N THR A 208 17.68 47.14 -7.70
CA THR A 208 18.60 48.01 -8.39
C THR A 208 19.99 47.40 -8.20
N PRO A 209 20.67 46.96 -9.28
CA PRO A 209 22.01 46.41 -9.14
C PRO A 209 22.90 47.46 -8.47
N ASP A 210 23.99 47.04 -7.81
CA ASP A 210 24.99 48.03 -7.40
C ASP A 210 25.46 48.81 -8.64
N ALA A 211 26.00 50.02 -8.44
CA ALA A 211 26.36 50.90 -9.56
C ALA A 211 27.30 50.24 -10.59
N ALA A 212 28.20 49.35 -10.16
CA ALA A 212 29.13 48.64 -11.04
C ALA A 212 28.42 47.55 -11.85
N ARG A 213 27.49 46.81 -11.23
CA ARG A 213 26.66 45.81 -11.93
C ARG A 213 25.60 46.42 -12.82
N ALA A 214 25.08 47.60 -12.47
CA ALA A 214 24.10 48.33 -13.29
C ALA A 214 24.73 48.89 -14.56
N GLU A 215 26.01 49.29 -14.51
CA GLU A 215 26.80 49.65 -15.70
C GLU A 215 27.05 48.44 -16.61
N GLU A 216 27.26 47.24 -16.04
CA GLU A 216 27.57 46.02 -16.80
C GLU A 216 26.33 45.34 -17.41
N LEU A 217 25.20 45.33 -16.68
CA LEU A 217 24.00 44.55 -17.03
C LEU A 217 22.80 45.40 -17.45
N GLY A 218 22.80 46.71 -17.17
CA GLY A 218 21.64 47.60 -17.32
C GLY A 218 20.82 47.76 -16.02
N PRO A 219 19.84 48.68 -16.00
CA PRO A 219 19.18 49.13 -14.77
C PRO A 219 18.24 48.10 -14.12
N GLU A 220 17.67 47.17 -14.90
CA GLU A 220 16.73 46.15 -14.41
C GLU A 220 16.91 44.81 -15.17
N PRO A 221 18.00 44.06 -14.91
CA PRO A 221 18.21 42.80 -15.60
C PRO A 221 17.12 41.77 -15.24
N LEU A 222 16.71 40.98 -16.22
CA LEU A 222 15.90 39.77 -15.98
C LEU A 222 16.75 38.73 -15.26
N ARG A 223 16.26 38.20 -14.14
CA ARG A 223 16.96 37.18 -13.33
C ARG A 223 16.49 35.77 -13.68
N ILE A 224 17.42 34.95 -14.15
CA ILE A 224 17.15 33.61 -14.70
C ILE A 224 17.82 32.54 -13.83
N ALA A 225 17.03 31.59 -13.32
CA ALA A 225 17.54 30.43 -12.60
C ALA A 225 17.52 29.15 -13.45
N TYR A 226 18.49 28.28 -13.18
CA TYR A 226 18.54 26.91 -13.69
C TYR A 226 19.11 25.97 -12.63
N LEU A 227 18.47 24.81 -12.46
CA LEU A 227 18.85 23.75 -11.53
C LEU A 227 19.37 22.53 -12.32
N GLU A 228 20.63 22.14 -12.14
CA GLU A 228 21.22 21.03 -12.91
C GLU A 228 20.61 19.67 -12.61
N HIS A 229 20.13 19.44 -11.38
CA HIS A 229 19.63 18.12 -10.96
C HIS A 229 18.36 17.70 -11.70
N GLU A 230 17.63 18.63 -12.31
CA GLU A 230 16.47 18.32 -13.15
C GLU A 230 16.85 17.57 -14.43
N GLU A 231 17.99 17.92 -15.06
CA GLU A 231 18.60 17.08 -16.09
C GLU A 231 19.99 17.59 -16.54
N ARG A 232 21.03 16.75 -16.44
CA ARG A 232 22.40 17.17 -16.83
C ARG A 232 22.56 17.50 -18.31
N ALA A 233 21.78 16.85 -19.19
CA ALA A 233 21.88 17.09 -20.65
C ALA A 233 21.31 18.46 -21.05
N ALA A 234 20.40 19.01 -20.25
CA ALA A 234 19.72 20.28 -20.52
C ALA A 234 20.63 21.50 -20.35
N MET A 235 21.66 21.44 -19.49
CA MET A 235 22.61 22.54 -19.24
C MET A 235 23.21 23.10 -20.54
N ARG A 236 23.61 22.23 -21.46
CA ARG A 236 24.16 22.66 -22.77
C ARG A 236 23.14 23.43 -23.60
N THR A 237 21.88 22.99 -23.56
CA THR A 237 20.77 23.61 -24.29
C THR A 237 20.51 24.99 -23.73
N VAL A 238 20.52 25.13 -22.40
CA VAL A 238 20.35 26.42 -21.70
C VAL A 238 21.50 27.38 -22.00
N LEU A 239 22.76 26.97 -21.88
CA LEU A 239 23.90 27.82 -22.22
C LEU A 239 23.90 28.27 -23.69
N ARG A 240 23.47 27.38 -24.61
CA ARG A 240 23.29 27.75 -26.02
C ARG A 240 22.20 28.80 -26.20
N ALA A 241 21.09 28.68 -25.47
CA ALA A 241 19.98 29.63 -25.53
C ALA A 241 20.39 31.01 -25.01
N LEU A 242 21.09 31.06 -23.86
CA LEU A 242 21.58 32.32 -23.29
C LEU A 242 22.52 33.06 -24.25
N ARG A 243 23.38 32.33 -24.98
CA ARG A 243 24.26 32.90 -26.02
C ARG A 243 23.49 33.46 -27.22
N MET A 244 22.24 33.05 -27.43
CA MET A 244 21.41 33.53 -28.53
C MET A 244 20.62 34.79 -28.19
N LEU A 245 20.66 35.26 -26.94
CA LEU A 245 19.92 36.45 -26.52
C LEU A 245 20.47 37.72 -27.20
N PRO A 246 19.59 38.61 -27.71
CA PRO A 246 20.01 39.88 -28.29
C PRO A 246 20.76 40.77 -27.29
N ALA A 247 21.78 41.49 -27.76
CA ALA A 247 22.61 42.37 -26.94
C ALA A 247 21.84 43.54 -26.26
N GLY A 248 20.63 43.86 -26.74
CA GLY A 248 19.78 44.91 -26.17
C GLY A 248 18.97 44.50 -24.93
N ILE A 249 19.09 43.25 -24.49
CA ILE A 249 18.34 42.72 -23.34
C ILE A 249 19.25 42.67 -22.12
N ALA A 250 18.82 43.34 -21.04
CA ALA A 250 19.45 43.26 -19.73
C ALA A 250 19.05 41.95 -19.02
N TRP A 251 20.00 41.07 -18.70
CA TRP A 251 19.74 39.82 -17.99
C TRP A 251 20.94 39.32 -17.19
N GLU A 252 20.67 38.54 -16.14
CA GLU A 252 21.68 37.75 -15.42
C GLU A 252 21.12 36.36 -15.11
N ALA A 253 22.00 35.35 -15.11
CA ALA A 253 21.63 33.97 -14.85
C ALA A 253 22.46 33.35 -13.73
N ARG A 254 21.79 32.58 -12.85
CA ARG A 254 22.42 31.74 -11.83
C ARG A 254 22.10 30.28 -12.10
N LEU A 255 23.15 29.48 -12.29
CA LEU A 255 23.08 28.08 -12.66
C LEU A 255 23.63 27.26 -11.49
N MET A 256 22.78 26.53 -10.78
CA MET A 256 23.22 25.64 -9.72
C MET A 256 23.71 24.32 -10.31
N SER A 257 24.98 23.99 -10.07
CA SER A 257 25.62 22.80 -10.62
C SER A 257 26.66 22.21 -9.67
N ALA A 258 26.64 20.89 -9.50
CA ALA A 258 27.61 20.18 -8.67
C ALA A 258 29.03 20.21 -9.24
N ARG A 259 29.15 20.39 -10.56
CA ARG A 259 30.43 20.32 -11.29
C ARG A 259 30.87 21.68 -11.84
N GLY A 260 29.98 22.68 -11.79
CA GLY A 260 30.18 23.96 -12.46
C GLY A 260 30.33 23.80 -13.98
N PRO A 261 30.97 24.76 -14.67
CA PRO A 261 31.22 24.65 -16.10
C PRO A 261 32.13 23.44 -16.38
N SER A 262 31.68 22.54 -17.25
CA SER A 262 32.38 21.29 -17.57
C SER A 262 32.90 21.28 -19.00
N ALA A 263 33.84 20.38 -19.32
CA ALA A 263 34.26 20.16 -20.71
C ALA A 263 33.08 19.82 -21.66
N SER A 264 32.00 19.25 -21.12
CA SER A 264 30.81 18.92 -21.89
C SER A 264 29.80 20.07 -21.99
N ALA A 265 29.96 21.12 -21.18
CA ALA A 265 29.11 22.32 -21.15
C ALA A 265 29.97 23.53 -20.70
N PRO A 266 30.95 23.98 -21.52
CA PRO A 266 31.83 25.07 -21.13
C PRO A 266 31.05 26.39 -21.13
N LEU A 267 31.39 27.29 -20.19
CA LEU A 267 30.88 28.65 -20.23
C LEU A 267 31.53 29.40 -21.40
N PRO A 268 30.78 29.88 -22.40
CA PRO A 268 31.34 30.67 -23.49
C PRO A 268 31.89 32.00 -22.94
N PRO A 269 33.04 32.50 -23.46
CA PRO A 269 33.60 33.78 -23.02
C PRO A 269 32.61 34.94 -23.09
N GLU A 270 31.70 34.92 -24.07
CA GLU A 270 30.66 35.95 -24.29
C GLU A 270 29.60 36.01 -23.17
N LEU A 271 29.47 34.93 -22.39
CA LEU A 271 28.55 34.85 -21.26
C LEU A 271 29.24 35.16 -19.92
N THR A 272 30.54 35.47 -19.95
CA THR A 272 31.32 35.84 -18.76
C THR A 272 30.79 37.16 -18.19
N GLY A 273 30.50 37.20 -16.89
CA GLY A 273 29.89 38.36 -16.21
C GLY A 273 28.36 38.27 -16.07
N GLN A 274 27.67 37.66 -17.03
CA GLN A 274 26.20 37.48 -17.02
C GLN A 274 25.76 36.16 -16.39
N VAL A 275 26.59 35.12 -16.43
CA VAL A 275 26.29 33.79 -15.88
C VAL A 275 27.14 33.52 -14.65
N THR A 276 26.49 33.19 -13.53
CA THR A 276 27.13 32.76 -12.29
C THR A 276 26.80 31.30 -12.01
N PHE A 277 27.83 30.47 -11.77
CA PHE A 277 27.62 29.11 -11.30
C PHE A 277 27.58 29.08 -9.78
N LEU A 278 26.51 28.53 -9.22
CA LEU A 278 26.41 28.22 -7.80
C LEU A 278 26.80 26.76 -7.60
N PRO A 279 27.53 26.43 -6.52
CA PRO A 279 27.77 25.03 -6.17
C PRO A 279 26.42 24.33 -5.96
N ALA A 280 26.37 23.00 -6.18
CA ALA A 280 25.22 22.24 -5.72
C ALA A 280 25.08 22.42 -4.21
N GLY A 281 23.94 22.94 -3.81
CA GLY A 281 23.59 23.21 -2.43
C GLY A 281 22.50 22.28 -1.93
N ASP A 282 22.07 22.48 -0.69
CA ASP A 282 20.91 21.79 -0.13
C ASP A 282 19.58 22.38 -0.63
N GLU A 283 18.45 21.89 -0.11
CA GLU A 283 17.14 22.42 -0.49
C GLU A 283 16.94 23.90 -0.17
N THR A 284 17.62 24.41 0.85
CA THR A 284 17.59 25.82 1.24
C THR A 284 18.26 26.65 0.15
N ASP A 285 19.44 26.23 -0.31
CA ASP A 285 20.16 26.90 -1.39
C ASP A 285 19.34 26.94 -2.70
N GLU A 286 18.68 25.82 -3.03
CA GLU A 286 17.80 25.75 -4.20
C GLU A 286 16.60 26.71 -4.06
N GLN A 287 15.99 26.76 -2.87
CA GLN A 287 14.88 27.66 -2.61
C GLN A 287 15.31 29.13 -2.68
N GLU A 288 16.48 29.48 -2.15
CA GLU A 288 17.03 30.84 -2.25
C GLU A 288 17.29 31.25 -3.70
N LEU A 289 17.78 30.32 -4.53
CA LEU A 289 17.94 30.56 -5.96
C LEU A 289 16.59 30.82 -6.66
N LEU A 290 15.56 30.01 -6.34
CA LEU A 290 14.22 30.21 -6.90
C LEU A 290 13.57 31.49 -6.40
N ASP A 291 13.74 31.86 -5.13
CA ASP A 291 13.26 33.11 -4.53
C ASP A 291 13.95 34.34 -5.17
N TRP A 292 15.20 34.21 -5.58
CA TRP A 292 15.94 35.25 -6.30
C TRP A 292 15.47 35.41 -7.76
N ALA A 293 14.94 34.37 -8.39
CA ALA A 293 14.66 34.34 -9.81
C ALA A 293 13.33 35.01 -10.19
N GLN A 294 13.31 35.66 -11.36
CA GLN A 294 12.04 36.05 -12.01
C GLN A 294 11.57 34.99 -12.99
N VAL A 295 12.52 34.27 -13.59
CA VAL A 295 12.28 33.20 -14.55
C VAL A 295 13.12 31.99 -14.17
N ALA A 296 12.53 30.79 -14.22
CA ALA A 296 13.25 29.53 -14.01
C ALA A 296 13.08 28.62 -15.23
N VAL A 297 14.17 28.03 -15.71
CA VAL A 297 14.17 27.24 -16.96
C VAL A 297 14.21 25.74 -16.67
N PHE A 298 13.18 25.01 -17.10
CA PHE A 298 12.98 23.57 -16.93
C PHE A 298 13.08 22.88 -18.30
N ALA A 299 14.30 22.65 -18.77
CA ALA A 299 14.59 22.20 -20.13
C ALA A 299 14.80 20.67 -20.26
N SER A 300 14.07 19.88 -19.46
CA SER A 300 14.16 18.40 -19.52
C SER A 300 13.87 17.89 -20.93
N ASP A 301 14.56 16.83 -21.34
CA ASP A 301 14.32 16.08 -22.57
C ASP A 301 13.23 15.00 -22.45
N GLY A 302 12.61 14.88 -21.26
CA GLY A 302 11.58 13.90 -20.95
C GLY A 302 12.11 12.57 -20.46
N SER A 303 13.42 12.41 -20.30
CA SER A 303 14.00 11.18 -19.76
C SER A 303 13.76 11.01 -18.25
N ASP A 304 13.74 12.09 -17.46
CA ASP A 304 13.48 12.07 -16.00
C ASP A 304 12.85 13.40 -15.53
N PRO A 305 11.68 13.78 -16.05
CA PRO A 305 11.12 15.07 -15.73
C PRO A 305 10.72 15.12 -14.26
N GLU A 306 11.17 16.15 -13.55
CA GLU A 306 10.75 16.42 -12.17
C GLU A 306 9.61 17.45 -12.16
N PRO A 307 8.33 17.04 -12.07
CA PRO A 307 7.19 17.95 -12.18
C PRO A 307 7.16 18.97 -11.04
N THR A 308 7.69 18.58 -9.87
CA THR A 308 7.74 19.43 -8.68
C THR A 308 8.65 20.63 -8.82
N GLY A 309 9.67 20.59 -9.69
CA GLY A 309 10.54 21.74 -9.94
C GLY A 309 9.74 22.96 -10.43
N VAL A 310 8.86 22.75 -11.41
CA VAL A 310 7.98 23.81 -11.96
C VAL A 310 7.07 24.37 -10.87
N VAL A 311 6.51 23.50 -10.03
CA VAL A 311 5.65 23.89 -8.91
C VAL A 311 6.43 24.74 -7.89
N ARG A 312 7.67 24.37 -7.58
CA ARG A 312 8.56 25.11 -6.67
C ARG A 312 8.93 26.49 -7.21
N ALA A 313 9.21 26.62 -8.50
CA ALA A 313 9.42 27.93 -9.11
C ALA A 313 8.18 28.82 -8.96
N ILE A 314 6.99 28.31 -9.28
CA ILE A 314 5.76 29.08 -9.11
C ILE A 314 5.52 29.44 -7.64
N ALA A 315 5.82 28.53 -6.70
CA ALA A 315 5.77 28.74 -5.26
C ALA A 315 6.68 29.88 -4.78
N ALA A 316 7.91 29.92 -5.29
CA ALA A 316 8.88 30.98 -5.05
C ALA A 316 8.51 32.31 -5.74
N GLY A 317 7.59 32.27 -6.71
CA GLY A 317 7.18 33.43 -7.50
C GLY A 317 7.94 33.59 -8.83
N ALA A 318 8.80 32.65 -9.20
CA ALA A 318 9.41 32.63 -10.52
C ALA A 318 8.41 32.14 -11.59
N VAL A 319 8.51 32.69 -12.80
CA VAL A 319 7.74 32.24 -13.97
C VAL A 319 8.51 31.11 -14.66
N PRO A 320 7.95 29.89 -14.74
CA PRO A 320 8.63 28.76 -15.38
C PRO A 320 8.62 28.88 -16.90
N ILE A 321 9.75 28.56 -17.52
CA ILE A 321 9.87 28.22 -18.94
C ILE A 321 10.16 26.73 -19.00
N ALA A 322 9.20 25.92 -19.44
CA ALA A 322 9.27 24.47 -19.28
C ALA A 322 9.03 23.70 -20.57
N THR A 323 9.75 22.60 -20.77
CA THR A 323 9.54 21.71 -21.92
C THR A 323 8.10 21.23 -21.99
N ARG A 324 7.54 21.09 -23.20
CA ARG A 324 6.21 20.53 -23.50
C ARG A 324 6.04 19.06 -23.09
N LEU A 325 6.11 18.80 -21.79
CA LEU A 325 5.87 17.50 -21.17
C LEU A 325 4.54 17.55 -20.44
N ALA A 326 3.79 16.45 -20.45
CA ALA A 326 2.45 16.40 -19.83
C ALA A 326 2.46 16.90 -18.38
N ALA A 327 3.45 16.48 -17.59
CA ALA A 327 3.60 16.87 -16.20
C ALA A 327 3.89 18.38 -16.01
N HIS A 328 4.63 19.00 -16.92
CA HIS A 328 4.83 20.46 -16.89
C HIS A 328 3.57 21.20 -17.31
N LEU A 329 2.89 20.74 -18.36
CA LEU A 329 1.67 21.36 -18.90
C LEU A 329 0.52 21.34 -17.89
N GLU A 330 0.42 20.30 -17.05
CA GLU A 330 -0.53 20.27 -15.92
C GLU A 330 -0.38 21.51 -15.02
N VAL A 331 0.87 21.89 -14.75
CA VAL A 331 1.20 23.00 -13.85
C VAL A 331 1.12 24.35 -14.57
N ILE A 332 1.70 24.49 -15.76
CA ILE A 332 1.79 25.78 -16.47
C ILE A 332 0.55 26.11 -17.31
N GLY A 333 -0.29 25.12 -17.63
CA GLY A 333 -1.42 25.26 -18.56
C GLY A 333 -0.97 25.48 -20.02
N GLU A 334 -1.86 26.00 -20.86
CA GLU A 334 -1.56 26.42 -22.23
C GLU A 334 -0.96 27.83 -22.24
N ASP A 335 0.24 27.97 -21.65
CA ASP A 335 0.95 29.24 -21.45
C ASP A 335 0.27 30.24 -20.49
N GLU A 336 -0.53 29.75 -19.55
CA GLU A 336 -1.31 30.57 -18.60
C GLU A 336 -0.49 31.00 -17.38
N ARG A 337 0.44 30.14 -16.94
CA ARG A 337 1.24 30.29 -15.70
C ARG A 337 2.75 30.15 -15.94
N GLY A 338 3.16 29.97 -17.19
CA GLY A 338 4.53 29.78 -17.65
C GLY A 338 4.59 29.82 -19.17
N LEU A 339 5.75 29.57 -19.75
CA LEU A 339 5.91 29.43 -21.21
C LEU A 339 6.41 28.03 -21.57
N ARG A 340 5.79 27.43 -22.58
CA ARG A 340 6.15 26.11 -23.09
C ARG A 340 7.26 26.19 -24.15
N ILE A 341 8.24 25.29 -24.07
CA ILE A 341 9.34 25.17 -25.04
C ILE A 341 9.41 23.77 -25.66
N ASP A 342 9.98 23.69 -26.86
CA ASP A 342 10.25 22.40 -27.49
C ASP A 342 11.45 21.68 -26.86
N VAL A 343 11.37 20.35 -26.84
CA VAL A 343 12.42 19.46 -26.33
C VAL A 343 13.76 19.76 -27.04
N ARG A 344 14.83 19.95 -26.27
CA ARG A 344 16.20 20.18 -26.77
C ARG A 344 16.30 21.35 -27.77
N SER A 345 15.51 22.41 -27.59
CA SER A 345 15.46 23.58 -28.47
C SER A 345 16.02 24.84 -27.80
N PRO A 346 17.32 25.17 -27.98
CA PRO A 346 17.89 26.43 -27.49
C PRO A 346 17.15 27.66 -28.02
N GLN A 347 16.66 27.60 -29.26
CA GLN A 347 15.87 28.64 -29.91
C GLN A 347 14.60 28.95 -29.11
N SER A 348 13.83 27.93 -28.73
CA SER A 348 12.57 28.12 -28.00
C SER A 348 12.81 28.74 -26.62
N ILE A 349 13.89 28.34 -25.95
CA ILE A 349 14.31 28.92 -24.66
C ILE A 349 14.67 30.41 -24.85
N ALA A 350 15.53 30.72 -25.82
CA ALA A 350 15.99 32.09 -26.08
C ALA A 350 14.81 33.02 -26.41
N THR A 351 13.92 32.60 -27.31
CA THR A 351 12.71 33.37 -27.68
C THR A 351 11.79 33.61 -26.48
N SER A 352 11.63 32.61 -25.61
CA SER A 352 10.80 32.74 -24.40
C SER A 352 11.40 33.71 -23.39
N ILE A 353 12.73 33.67 -23.19
CA ILE A 353 13.45 34.61 -22.33
C ILE A 353 13.35 36.03 -22.91
N GLU A 354 13.59 36.20 -24.21
CA GLU A 354 13.47 37.50 -24.89
C GLU A 354 12.08 38.10 -24.74
N LEU A 355 11.04 37.28 -24.94
CA LEU A 355 9.65 37.70 -24.76
C LEU A 355 9.37 38.19 -23.34
N LEU A 356 9.83 37.47 -22.31
CA LEU A 356 9.60 37.86 -20.92
C LEU A 356 10.47 39.04 -20.48
N ALA A 357 11.64 39.22 -21.08
CA ALA A 357 12.50 40.37 -20.81
C ALA A 357 11.95 41.66 -21.43
N THR A 358 11.30 41.56 -22.59
CA THR A 358 10.73 42.70 -23.34
C THR A 358 9.30 43.05 -22.93
N ASP A 359 8.44 42.07 -22.62
CA ASP A 359 7.07 42.26 -22.13
C ASP A 359 6.97 41.96 -20.63
N ARG A 360 7.42 42.91 -19.81
CA ARG A 360 7.35 42.81 -18.33
C ARG A 360 5.93 42.73 -17.80
N ALA A 361 4.95 43.28 -18.51
CA ALA A 361 3.55 43.16 -18.15
C ALA A 361 3.05 41.72 -18.30
N ARG A 362 3.51 40.99 -19.33
CA ARG A 362 3.24 39.56 -19.47
C ARG A 362 3.91 38.73 -18.37
N LEU A 363 5.16 39.02 -18.05
CA LEU A 363 5.86 38.37 -16.93
C LEU A 363 5.06 38.51 -15.62
N GLN A 364 4.59 39.72 -15.31
CA GLN A 364 3.75 39.98 -14.14
C GLN A 364 2.43 39.18 -14.18
N ARG A 365 1.72 39.18 -15.31
CA ARG A 365 0.46 38.41 -15.45
C ARG A 365 0.67 36.92 -15.21
N LEU A 366 1.75 36.34 -15.73
CA LEU A 366 2.08 34.91 -15.52
C LEU A 366 2.43 34.64 -14.04
N HIS A 367 3.18 35.53 -13.40
CA HIS A 367 3.48 35.45 -11.97
C HIS A 367 2.20 35.47 -11.11
N ASP A 368 1.29 36.39 -11.41
CA ASP A 368 0.03 36.57 -10.69
C ASP A 368 -0.89 35.35 -10.88
N ALA A 369 -0.96 34.81 -12.10
CA ALA A 369 -1.71 33.59 -12.40
C ALA A 369 -1.24 32.37 -11.58
N GLY A 370 0.05 32.34 -11.22
CA GLY A 370 0.63 31.31 -10.36
C GLY A 370 0.10 31.28 -8.92
N ALA A 371 -0.59 32.33 -8.44
CA ALA A 371 -1.07 32.43 -7.06
C ALA A 371 -1.98 31.27 -6.64
N THR A 372 -2.78 30.73 -7.56
CA THR A 372 -3.67 29.59 -7.32
C THR A 372 -2.86 28.31 -7.03
N VAL A 373 -1.81 28.06 -7.81
CA VAL A 373 -0.89 26.94 -7.60
C VAL A 373 -0.20 27.11 -6.25
N ARG A 374 0.35 28.29 -5.94
CA ARG A 374 1.00 28.55 -4.64
C ARG A 374 0.09 28.20 -3.47
N ALA A 375 -1.16 28.68 -3.49
CA ALA A 375 -2.11 28.43 -2.41
C ALA A 375 -2.42 26.93 -2.20
N ALA A 376 -2.34 26.10 -3.26
CA ALA A 376 -2.55 24.66 -3.17
C ALA A 376 -1.35 23.92 -2.56
N GLN A 377 -0.13 24.44 -2.67
CA GLN A 377 1.10 23.74 -2.24
C GLN A 377 1.44 23.89 -0.75
N ARG A 378 0.56 24.50 0.05
CA ARG A 378 0.78 24.67 1.50
C ARG A 378 0.98 23.31 2.17
N PRO A 379 2.09 23.08 2.89
CA PRO A 379 2.36 21.81 3.55
C PRO A 379 1.19 21.32 4.41
N ALA A 380 0.58 22.22 5.18
CA ALA A 380 -0.59 21.89 5.99
C ALA A 380 -1.75 21.31 5.18
N ARG A 381 -2.05 21.85 3.98
CA ARG A 381 -3.14 21.35 3.13
C ARG A 381 -2.82 19.96 2.56
N VAL A 382 -1.57 19.73 2.16
CA VAL A 382 -1.12 18.43 1.66
C VAL A 382 -1.22 17.38 2.76
N VAL A 383 -0.75 17.71 3.95
CA VAL A 383 -0.83 16.80 5.11
C VAL A 383 -2.28 16.54 5.50
N ASP A 384 -3.15 17.55 5.51
CA ASP A 384 -4.58 17.37 5.80
C ASP A 384 -5.24 16.42 4.79
N ALA A 385 -4.97 16.57 3.49
CA ALA A 385 -5.49 15.67 2.47
C ALA A 385 -5.03 14.22 2.68
N VAL A 386 -3.77 14.01 3.07
CA VAL A 386 -3.25 12.67 3.40
C VAL A 386 -3.90 12.11 4.67
N VAL A 387 -4.07 12.94 5.70
CA VAL A 387 -4.72 12.52 6.95
C VAL A 387 -6.20 12.18 6.72
N ASP A 388 -6.90 12.90 5.85
CA ASP A 388 -8.28 12.58 5.47
C ASP A 388 -8.35 11.22 4.76
N ALA A 389 -7.38 10.92 3.87
CA ALA A 389 -7.24 9.60 3.27
C ALA A 389 -6.99 8.51 4.33
N TYR A 390 -6.15 8.78 5.34
CA TYR A 390 -5.93 7.86 6.46
C TYR A 390 -7.19 7.59 7.27
N ARG A 391 -7.97 8.64 7.59
CA ARG A 391 -9.22 8.49 8.35
C ARG A 391 -10.24 7.65 7.58
N ALA A 392 -10.38 7.89 6.27
CA ALA A 392 -11.26 7.10 5.41
C ALA A 392 -10.88 5.61 5.41
N LEU A 393 -9.57 5.29 5.42
CA LEU A 393 -9.11 3.91 5.53
C LEU A 393 -9.32 3.30 6.91
N LEU A 394 -9.05 4.06 7.98
CA LEU A 394 -9.22 3.59 9.35
C LEU A 394 -10.69 3.27 9.66
N ALA A 395 -11.63 3.99 9.05
CA ALA A 395 -13.06 3.71 9.16
C ALA A 395 -13.45 2.30 8.65
N ARG A 396 -12.60 1.66 7.84
CA ARG A 396 -12.80 0.29 7.33
C ARG A 396 -12.31 -0.79 8.29
N ARG A 397 -11.61 -0.43 9.37
CA ARG A 397 -11.19 -1.40 10.40
C ARG A 397 -12.35 -1.73 11.30
N ARG A 398 -12.46 -3.00 11.70
CA ARG A 398 -13.37 -3.39 12.78
C ARG A 398 -12.85 -2.85 14.10
N ASP A 399 -13.78 -2.45 14.97
CA ASP A 399 -13.45 -2.26 16.38
C ASP A 399 -13.05 -3.63 16.94
N PRO A 400 -11.79 -3.83 17.40
CA PRO A 400 -11.36 -5.10 17.96
C PRO A 400 -11.92 -5.33 19.38
N ALA A 401 -12.43 -4.28 20.04
CA ALA A 401 -12.82 -4.34 21.44
C ALA A 401 -13.96 -5.33 21.68
N VAL A 402 -13.77 -6.21 22.67
CA VAL A 402 -14.84 -7.02 23.23
C VAL A 402 -15.42 -6.23 24.42
N PRO A 403 -16.75 -6.04 24.52
CA PRO A 403 -17.35 -5.32 25.63
C PRO A 403 -16.90 -5.89 26.99
N PRO A 404 -16.57 -5.04 27.99
CA PRO A 404 -16.06 -5.52 29.28
C PRO A 404 -16.98 -6.53 29.98
N ALA A 405 -18.29 -6.37 29.84
CA ALA A 405 -19.27 -7.33 30.37
C ALA A 405 -19.19 -8.70 29.69
N MET A 406 -18.91 -8.75 28.38
CA MET A 406 -18.71 -9.99 27.64
C MET A 406 -17.38 -10.65 28.03
N LEU A 407 -16.30 -9.87 28.17
CA LEU A 407 -15.02 -10.38 28.67
C LEU A 407 -15.14 -10.99 30.08
N ALA A 408 -15.91 -10.35 30.97
CA ALA A 408 -16.16 -10.89 32.30
C ALA A 408 -16.86 -12.25 32.25
N ARG A 409 -17.89 -12.40 31.39
CA ARG A 409 -18.58 -13.68 31.17
C ARG A 409 -17.64 -14.76 30.62
N LEU A 410 -16.81 -14.41 29.64
CA LEU A 410 -15.89 -15.37 29.00
C LEU A 410 -14.76 -15.83 29.94
N ARG A 411 -14.36 -15.01 30.92
CA ARG A 411 -13.31 -15.38 31.89
C ARG A 411 -13.70 -16.55 32.78
N ASP A 412 -15.00 -16.72 33.04
CA ASP A 412 -15.51 -17.78 33.91
C ASP A 412 -15.78 -19.09 33.14
N ARG A 413 -15.62 -19.08 31.81
CA ARG A 413 -15.82 -20.26 30.95
C ARG A 413 -14.56 -21.12 30.91
N GLU A 414 -14.75 -22.44 30.77
CA GLU A 414 -13.65 -23.38 30.54
C GLU A 414 -12.99 -23.11 29.18
N LEU A 415 -11.67 -23.28 29.07
CA LEU A 415 -10.98 -23.21 27.79
C LEU A 415 -11.16 -24.52 27.02
N ILE A 416 -11.64 -24.42 25.78
CA ILE A 416 -11.82 -25.54 24.87
C ILE A 416 -10.96 -25.39 23.62
N ASP A 417 -10.60 -26.52 23.02
CA ASP A 417 -9.97 -26.54 21.69
C ASP A 417 -11.06 -26.73 20.61
N VAL A 418 -11.07 -25.87 19.59
CA VAL A 418 -12.07 -25.78 18.52
C VAL A 418 -11.43 -25.94 17.14
N ASP A 419 -12.14 -26.53 16.19
CA ASP A 419 -11.78 -26.59 14.76
C ASP A 419 -12.99 -26.15 13.92
N LEU A 420 -12.81 -25.11 13.07
CA LEU A 420 -13.91 -24.39 12.41
C LEU A 420 -14.19 -24.81 10.97
N HIS A 421 -13.48 -25.80 10.43
CA HIS A 421 -13.66 -26.19 9.04
C HIS A 421 -13.45 -27.68 8.84
N MET A 422 -14.54 -28.42 8.63
CA MET A 422 -14.48 -29.84 8.27
C MET A 422 -15.75 -30.33 7.57
N HIS A 423 -15.61 -31.48 6.91
CA HIS A 423 -16.61 -32.07 6.03
C HIS A 423 -16.96 -33.49 6.46
N THR A 424 -18.16 -33.95 6.10
CA THR A 424 -18.71 -35.29 6.33
C THR A 424 -19.08 -35.98 5.01
N ASP A 425 -19.59 -37.21 5.08
CA ASP A 425 -20.08 -37.95 3.90
C ASP A 425 -21.35 -37.37 3.23
N TRP A 426 -21.86 -36.25 3.76
CA TRP A 426 -22.83 -35.39 3.08
C TRP A 426 -22.18 -34.55 1.98
N SER A 427 -20.97 -34.02 2.21
CA SER A 427 -20.14 -33.43 1.17
C SER A 427 -19.84 -34.41 0.03
N HIS A 428 -19.81 -33.90 -1.19
CA HIS A 428 -19.64 -34.72 -2.39
C HIS A 428 -18.25 -35.37 -2.51
N ASP A 429 -17.25 -34.84 -1.81
CA ASP A 429 -15.85 -35.21 -1.88
C ASP A 429 -15.23 -35.61 -0.52
N CYS A 430 -16.07 -35.83 0.49
CA CYS A 430 -15.69 -36.43 1.77
C CYS A 430 -16.38 -37.79 1.94
N ALA A 431 -15.69 -38.74 2.59
CA ALA A 431 -16.20 -40.08 2.84
C ALA A 431 -16.38 -40.39 4.33
N THR A 432 -16.10 -39.43 5.20
CA THR A 432 -16.11 -39.60 6.66
C THR A 432 -17.54 -39.56 7.21
N PRO A 433 -18.07 -40.65 7.79
CA PRO A 433 -19.39 -40.62 8.42
C PRO A 433 -19.40 -39.69 9.65
N VAL A 434 -20.55 -39.09 9.94
CA VAL A 434 -20.75 -38.17 11.07
C VAL A 434 -20.31 -38.77 12.41
N GLU A 435 -20.68 -40.03 12.69
CA GLU A 435 -20.31 -40.69 13.95
C GLU A 435 -18.80 -40.89 14.09
N VAL A 436 -18.11 -41.15 12.98
CA VAL A 436 -16.66 -41.30 12.94
C VAL A 436 -15.98 -39.96 13.17
N LEU A 437 -16.50 -38.89 12.57
CA LEU A 437 -16.03 -37.52 12.80
C LEU A 437 -16.15 -37.15 14.29
N LEU A 438 -17.32 -37.33 14.90
CA LEU A 438 -17.57 -37.02 16.31
C LEU A 438 -16.74 -37.88 17.27
N ALA A 439 -16.59 -39.18 16.98
CA ALA A 439 -15.71 -40.06 17.76
C ALA A 439 -14.26 -39.58 17.71
N THR A 440 -13.79 -39.16 16.52
CA THR A 440 -12.44 -38.64 16.33
C THR A 440 -12.26 -37.29 17.04
N ALA A 441 -13.26 -36.41 17.00
CA ALA A 441 -13.22 -35.13 17.70
C ALA A 441 -13.06 -35.33 19.21
N LYS A 442 -13.84 -36.25 19.79
CA LYS A 442 -13.76 -36.65 21.19
C LYS A 442 -12.38 -37.23 21.54
N GLU A 443 -11.89 -38.18 20.74
CA GLU A 443 -10.58 -38.81 20.96
C GLU A 443 -9.44 -37.78 20.92
N ARG A 444 -9.52 -36.80 20.02
CA ARG A 444 -8.54 -35.71 19.96
C ARG A 444 -8.71 -34.72 21.11
N GLY A 445 -9.86 -34.69 21.80
CA GLY A 445 -10.16 -33.75 22.88
C GLY A 445 -10.53 -32.37 22.36
N LEU A 446 -11.30 -32.29 21.27
CA LEU A 446 -11.92 -31.04 20.81
C LEU A 446 -13.20 -30.82 21.62
N GLY A 447 -13.39 -29.60 22.14
CA GLY A 447 -14.60 -29.23 22.86
C GLY A 447 -15.72 -28.77 21.93
N ALA A 448 -15.39 -28.20 20.77
CA ALA A 448 -16.35 -27.87 19.72
C ALA A 448 -15.78 -28.10 18.31
N ILE A 449 -16.66 -28.37 17.34
CA ILE A 449 -16.34 -28.45 15.91
C ILE A 449 -17.40 -27.74 15.07
N ALA A 450 -17.01 -27.11 13.96
CA ALA A 450 -17.95 -26.66 12.94
C ALA A 450 -18.01 -27.65 11.79
N VAL A 451 -19.20 -28.16 11.47
CA VAL A 451 -19.42 -29.02 10.31
C VAL A 451 -19.92 -28.13 9.17
N THR A 452 -19.17 -28.07 8.08
CA THR A 452 -19.33 -27.06 7.01
C THR A 452 -19.39 -27.74 5.64
N ASP A 453 -20.28 -28.72 5.48
CA ASP A 453 -20.40 -29.47 4.23
C ASP A 453 -20.72 -28.56 3.03
N HIS A 454 -20.24 -28.94 1.84
CA HIS A 454 -20.35 -28.16 0.64
C HIS A 454 -21.80 -28.09 0.13
N ASN A 455 -22.40 -26.90 0.26
CA ASN A 455 -23.71 -26.55 -0.27
C ASN A 455 -24.81 -27.51 0.22
N VAL A 456 -24.70 -27.97 1.47
CA VAL A 456 -25.66 -28.84 2.17
C VAL A 456 -25.49 -28.72 3.67
N ILE A 457 -26.57 -28.54 4.41
CA ILE A 457 -26.55 -28.37 5.88
C ILE A 457 -26.81 -29.68 6.66
N GLY A 458 -27.25 -30.73 5.98
CA GLY A 458 -27.75 -31.97 6.60
C GLY A 458 -26.73 -32.70 7.49
N GLY A 459 -25.44 -32.68 7.13
CA GLY A 459 -24.39 -33.30 7.94
C GLY A 459 -24.16 -32.60 9.27
N ALA A 460 -24.32 -31.27 9.30
CA ALA A 460 -24.20 -30.48 10.51
C ALA A 460 -25.35 -30.75 11.48
N TYR A 461 -26.59 -30.90 11.00
CA TYR A 461 -27.73 -31.30 11.81
C TYR A 461 -27.60 -32.72 12.37
N GLU A 462 -27.20 -33.69 11.54
CA GLU A 462 -26.95 -35.07 11.99
C GLU A 462 -25.84 -35.09 13.07
N ALA A 463 -24.81 -34.27 12.93
CA ALA A 463 -23.76 -34.13 13.93
C ALA A 463 -24.29 -33.50 15.23
N ALA A 464 -25.11 -32.45 15.12
CA ALA A 464 -25.70 -31.78 16.28
C ALA A 464 -26.62 -32.72 17.08
N GLU A 465 -27.46 -33.53 16.42
CA GLU A 465 -28.31 -34.54 17.08
C GLU A 465 -27.51 -35.58 17.88
N LEU A 466 -26.30 -35.89 17.42
CA LEU A 466 -25.44 -36.89 18.04
C LEU A 466 -24.42 -36.30 19.02
N SER A 467 -24.27 -34.98 19.06
CA SER A 467 -23.23 -34.23 19.77
C SER A 467 -23.10 -34.60 21.25
N GLU A 468 -24.22 -34.65 21.98
CA GLU A 468 -24.28 -34.96 23.42
C GLU A 468 -23.68 -36.33 23.74
N ARG A 469 -23.87 -37.33 22.86
CA ARG A 469 -23.33 -38.68 23.04
C ARG A 469 -21.80 -38.67 23.06
N TYR A 470 -21.19 -37.77 22.29
CA TYR A 470 -19.74 -37.68 22.16
C TYR A 470 -19.14 -36.62 23.10
N GLY A 471 -19.96 -35.71 23.64
CA GLY A 471 -19.49 -34.62 24.50
C GLY A 471 -18.69 -33.58 23.71
N VAL A 472 -19.06 -33.36 22.44
CA VAL A 472 -18.41 -32.39 21.54
C VAL A 472 -19.50 -31.46 21.03
N LYS A 473 -19.38 -30.15 21.28
CA LYS A 473 -20.32 -29.14 20.79
C LYS A 473 -20.21 -29.03 19.26
N VAL A 474 -21.34 -28.91 18.56
CA VAL A 474 -21.38 -28.79 17.10
C VAL A 474 -21.91 -27.42 16.71
N ILE A 475 -21.12 -26.67 15.94
CA ILE A 475 -21.55 -25.46 15.26
C ILE A 475 -22.17 -25.88 13.92
N ILE A 476 -23.43 -25.53 13.72
CA ILE A 476 -24.13 -25.79 12.45
C ILE A 476 -23.61 -24.83 11.40
N GLY A 477 -23.05 -25.34 10.31
CA GLY A 477 -22.56 -24.52 9.22
C GLY A 477 -22.68 -25.15 7.84
N GLU A 478 -22.37 -24.35 6.84
CA GLU A 478 -22.39 -24.74 5.42
C GLU A 478 -21.30 -23.96 4.68
N GLU A 479 -20.48 -24.64 3.87
CA GLU A 479 -19.56 -23.99 2.95
C GLU A 479 -20.26 -23.81 1.59
N VAL A 480 -20.63 -22.56 1.31
CA VAL A 480 -21.40 -22.18 0.13
C VAL A 480 -20.46 -21.77 -0.98
N LYS A 481 -20.68 -22.35 -2.17
CA LYS A 481 -19.97 -21.97 -3.38
C LYS A 481 -20.75 -20.89 -4.11
N THR A 482 -20.21 -19.69 -4.13
CA THR A 482 -20.81 -18.55 -4.84
C THR A 482 -20.73 -18.73 -6.36
N ALA A 483 -21.51 -17.95 -7.10
CA ALA A 483 -21.60 -18.02 -8.55
C ALA A 483 -20.23 -17.88 -9.26
N SER A 484 -19.37 -17.00 -8.77
CA SER A 484 -18.10 -16.66 -9.44
C SER A 484 -16.97 -16.17 -8.53
N GLN A 485 -17.22 -15.94 -7.24
CA GLN A 485 -16.31 -15.22 -6.34
C GLN A 485 -15.74 -16.09 -5.21
N GLY A 486 -15.83 -17.41 -5.35
CA GLY A 486 -15.27 -18.37 -4.39
C GLY A 486 -16.26 -18.89 -3.36
N GLU A 487 -15.74 -19.34 -2.21
CA GLU A 487 -16.50 -19.97 -1.13
C GLU A 487 -16.60 -19.06 0.10
N VAL A 488 -17.73 -19.18 0.82
CA VAL A 488 -17.97 -18.52 2.11
C VAL A 488 -18.70 -19.49 3.02
N ILE A 489 -18.35 -19.49 4.30
CA ILE A 489 -18.98 -20.33 5.31
C ILE A 489 -19.98 -19.49 6.10
N GLY A 490 -21.22 -19.98 6.19
CA GLY A 490 -22.18 -19.53 7.19
C GLY A 490 -22.06 -20.43 8.42
N LEU A 491 -21.74 -19.87 9.58
CA LEU A 491 -21.80 -20.57 10.87
C LEU A 491 -23.04 -20.13 11.65
N PHE A 492 -23.57 -21.00 12.52
CA PHE A 492 -24.79 -20.75 13.30
C PHE A 492 -26.04 -20.49 12.44
N ILE A 493 -26.08 -21.08 11.24
CA ILE A 493 -27.23 -21.00 10.34
C ILE A 493 -28.25 -22.11 10.63
N ASN A 494 -29.49 -21.94 10.16
CA ASN A 494 -30.59 -22.86 10.40
C ASN A 494 -31.26 -23.40 9.12
N GLU A 495 -31.08 -22.71 7.99
CA GLU A 495 -31.61 -23.10 6.68
C GLU A 495 -30.48 -23.27 5.66
N GLU A 496 -30.62 -24.23 4.75
CA GLU A 496 -29.66 -24.45 3.65
C GLU A 496 -29.64 -23.23 2.72
N ILE A 497 -28.44 -22.78 2.35
CA ILE A 497 -28.27 -21.59 1.52
C ILE A 497 -28.41 -21.95 0.03
N PRO A 498 -29.24 -21.21 -0.75
CA PRO A 498 -29.39 -21.49 -2.17
C PRO A 498 -28.08 -21.41 -2.95
N ARG A 499 -27.88 -22.37 -3.87
CA ARG A 499 -26.70 -22.40 -4.75
C ARG A 499 -26.76 -21.32 -5.82
N GLY A 500 -25.59 -20.85 -6.26
CA GLY A 500 -25.46 -19.97 -7.42
C GLY A 500 -25.78 -18.49 -7.12
N LEU A 501 -25.88 -18.12 -5.85
CA LEU A 501 -25.94 -16.74 -5.40
C LEU A 501 -24.58 -16.05 -5.57
N SER A 502 -24.58 -14.73 -5.74
CA SER A 502 -23.38 -13.90 -5.62
C SER A 502 -22.80 -13.94 -4.20
N LEU A 503 -21.57 -13.47 -4.01
CA LEU A 503 -20.96 -13.38 -2.68
C LEU A 503 -21.81 -12.52 -1.73
N GLN A 504 -22.26 -11.36 -2.20
CA GLN A 504 -23.10 -10.43 -1.44
C GLN A 504 -24.45 -11.05 -1.05
N GLU A 505 -25.13 -11.73 -1.98
CA GLU A 505 -26.41 -12.39 -1.70
C GLU A 505 -26.24 -13.55 -0.72
N THR A 506 -25.15 -14.31 -0.85
CA THR A 506 -24.83 -15.41 0.07
C THR A 506 -24.59 -14.87 1.49
N ILE A 507 -23.79 -13.80 1.62
CA ILE A 507 -23.53 -13.11 2.89
C ILE A 507 -24.84 -12.58 3.49
N ALA A 508 -25.69 -11.96 2.67
CA ALA A 508 -26.98 -11.44 3.12
C ALA A 508 -27.88 -12.56 3.66
N GLU A 509 -27.86 -13.74 3.04
CA GLU A 509 -28.62 -14.91 3.50
C GLU A 509 -28.08 -15.46 4.82
N ILE A 510 -26.76 -15.57 5.00
CA ILE A 510 -26.14 -15.93 6.28
C ILE A 510 -26.59 -14.97 7.38
N LYS A 511 -26.52 -13.67 7.12
CA LYS A 511 -26.91 -12.62 8.07
C LYS A 511 -28.40 -12.61 8.38
N ARG A 512 -29.27 -12.90 7.39
CA ARG A 512 -30.73 -13.02 7.58
C ARG A 512 -31.06 -14.05 8.65
N GLN A 513 -30.26 -15.11 8.74
CA GLN A 513 -30.42 -16.20 9.71
C GLN A 513 -29.77 -15.90 11.07
N GLY A 514 -29.11 -14.75 11.24
CA GLY A 514 -28.31 -14.43 12.43
C GLY A 514 -26.99 -15.20 12.51
N GLY A 515 -26.56 -15.77 11.39
CA GLY A 515 -25.31 -16.52 11.28
C GLY A 515 -24.08 -15.63 11.24
N VAL A 516 -22.93 -16.25 11.43
CA VAL A 516 -21.60 -15.64 11.36
C VAL A 516 -21.01 -15.87 9.97
N VAL A 517 -20.57 -14.80 9.33
CA VAL A 517 -19.90 -14.84 8.02
C VAL A 517 -18.43 -15.15 8.22
N TYR A 518 -18.04 -16.38 7.86
CA TYR A 518 -16.68 -16.89 7.97
C TYR A 518 -16.07 -17.12 6.59
N VAL A 519 -14.96 -16.46 6.27
CA VAL A 519 -14.27 -16.64 4.98
C VAL A 519 -13.23 -17.76 5.08
N PRO A 520 -13.43 -18.93 4.44
CA PRO A 520 -12.49 -20.03 4.47
C PRO A 520 -11.30 -19.80 3.52
N HIS A 521 -10.14 -20.34 3.88
CA HIS A 521 -8.89 -20.40 3.10
C HIS A 521 -8.65 -19.25 2.09
N PRO A 522 -8.81 -17.97 2.51
CA PRO A 522 -8.72 -16.83 1.60
C PRO A 522 -7.34 -16.77 0.94
N PHE A 523 -7.31 -16.28 -0.30
CA PHE A 523 -6.09 -16.18 -1.12
C PHE A 523 -5.46 -17.52 -1.53
N ASP A 524 -6.05 -18.69 -1.21
CA ASP A 524 -5.68 -19.96 -1.82
C ASP A 524 -6.11 -20.01 -3.30
N ARG A 525 -5.22 -19.53 -4.16
CA ARG A 525 -5.43 -19.46 -5.62
C ARG A 525 -5.52 -20.82 -6.32
N MET A 526 -5.46 -21.94 -5.59
CA MET A 526 -5.70 -23.28 -6.12
C MET A 526 -7.15 -23.75 -5.89
N HIS A 527 -7.92 -23.03 -5.08
CA HIS A 527 -9.34 -23.25 -4.82
C HIS A 527 -10.16 -22.03 -5.28
N ALA A 528 -11.49 -22.15 -5.25
CA ALA A 528 -12.38 -21.04 -5.58
C ALA A 528 -12.53 -20.15 -4.35
N VAL A 529 -11.72 -19.09 -4.27
CA VAL A 529 -11.72 -18.17 -3.12
C VAL A 529 -11.88 -16.72 -3.58
N PRO A 530 -12.51 -15.86 -2.77
CA PRO A 530 -12.53 -14.44 -3.05
C PRO A 530 -11.10 -13.90 -3.09
N ASP A 531 -10.78 -13.10 -4.11
CA ASP A 531 -9.52 -12.34 -4.14
C ASP A 531 -9.62 -11.08 -3.26
N TYR A 532 -8.50 -10.36 -3.14
CA TYR A 532 -8.40 -9.18 -2.30
C TYR A 532 -9.43 -8.11 -2.67
N GLU A 533 -9.63 -7.84 -3.96
CA GLU A 533 -10.54 -6.78 -4.41
C GLU A 533 -11.99 -7.13 -4.05
N HIS A 534 -12.43 -8.36 -4.28
CA HIS A 534 -13.78 -8.76 -3.92
C HIS A 534 -14.03 -8.83 -2.41
N LEU A 535 -13.02 -9.16 -1.61
CA LEU A 535 -13.13 -9.10 -0.15
C LEU A 535 -13.28 -7.66 0.37
N LEU A 536 -12.68 -6.69 -0.30
CA LEU A 536 -12.82 -5.27 0.07
C LEU A 536 -14.24 -4.75 -0.09
N ASP A 537 -14.99 -5.27 -1.06
CA ASP A 537 -16.38 -4.87 -1.34
C ASP A 537 -17.37 -5.37 -0.29
N VAL A 538 -17.03 -6.46 0.42
CA VAL A 538 -17.89 -7.09 1.44
C VAL A 538 -17.26 -7.08 2.83
N LEU A 539 -16.17 -6.32 3.02
CA LEU A 539 -15.38 -6.29 4.24
C LEU A 539 -16.24 -5.97 5.49
N ASP A 540 -17.18 -5.05 5.33
CA ASP A 540 -18.10 -4.61 6.39
C ASP A 540 -19.13 -5.67 6.78
N ASP A 541 -19.18 -6.79 6.06
CA ASP A 541 -20.05 -7.91 6.34
C ASP A 541 -19.32 -9.19 6.77
N ILE A 542 -17.99 -9.23 6.72
CA ILE A 542 -17.19 -10.36 7.20
C ILE A 542 -17.01 -10.27 8.72
N ASP A 543 -17.35 -11.34 9.43
CA ASP A 543 -17.21 -11.43 10.88
C ASP A 543 -15.89 -12.08 11.30
N ALA A 544 -15.48 -13.12 10.58
CA ALA A 544 -14.25 -13.87 10.84
C ALA A 544 -13.60 -14.39 9.55
N ILE A 545 -12.29 -14.63 9.60
CA ILE A 545 -11.51 -15.10 8.45
C ILE A 545 -10.56 -16.22 8.85
N GLU A 546 -10.45 -17.26 8.02
CA GLU A 546 -9.51 -18.36 8.22
C GLU A 546 -8.07 -17.88 7.96
N VAL A 547 -7.26 -17.77 9.01
CA VAL A 547 -5.85 -17.32 8.89
C VAL A 547 -4.86 -18.48 8.83
N PHE A 548 -5.32 -19.69 9.13
CA PHE A 548 -4.49 -20.88 9.05
C PHE A 548 -5.31 -22.08 8.60
N ASN A 549 -4.94 -22.59 7.43
CA ASN A 549 -5.42 -23.85 6.91
C ASN A 549 -4.19 -24.74 6.58
N PRO A 550 -4.07 -25.92 7.21
CA PRO A 550 -2.92 -26.81 7.02
C PRO A 550 -2.90 -27.50 5.65
N ARG A 551 -4.01 -27.44 4.89
CA ARG A 551 -4.13 -28.02 3.53
C ARG A 551 -3.69 -27.08 2.42
N VAL A 552 -3.42 -25.83 2.73
CA VAL A 552 -2.94 -24.86 1.77
C VAL A 552 -1.48 -25.16 1.44
N ALA A 553 -1.21 -25.56 0.19
CA ALA A 553 0.10 -26.09 -0.20
C ALA A 553 1.24 -25.07 -0.19
N VAL A 554 0.92 -23.77 -0.11
CA VAL A 554 1.89 -22.67 -0.05
C VAL A 554 1.65 -21.86 1.22
N GLY A 555 2.54 -22.00 2.22
CA GLY A 555 2.42 -21.31 3.51
C GLY A 555 2.27 -19.78 3.40
N THR A 556 2.71 -19.18 2.29
CA THR A 556 2.57 -17.74 2.03
C THR A 556 1.12 -17.25 1.94
N PHE A 557 0.15 -18.14 1.67
CA PHE A 557 -1.27 -17.76 1.64
C PHE A 557 -1.83 -17.61 3.06
N ASN A 558 -1.44 -18.48 4.01
CA ASN A 558 -1.77 -18.30 5.43
C ASN A 558 -1.17 -16.99 5.98
N ASP A 559 0.05 -16.64 5.57
CA ASP A 559 0.66 -15.36 5.93
C ASP A 559 -0.11 -14.16 5.35
N GLU A 560 -0.64 -14.29 4.13
CA GLU A 560 -1.46 -13.27 3.48
C GLU A 560 -2.83 -13.11 4.18
N ALA A 561 -3.47 -14.22 4.53
CA ALA A 561 -4.71 -14.26 5.31
C ALA A 561 -4.55 -13.60 6.68
N ARG A 562 -3.50 -13.97 7.42
CA ARG A 562 -3.17 -13.36 8.71
C ARG A 562 -2.93 -11.85 8.59
N ARG A 563 -2.15 -11.42 7.59
CA ARG A 563 -1.92 -9.99 7.34
C ARG A 563 -3.21 -9.24 7.03
N PHE A 564 -4.07 -9.80 6.18
CA PHE A 564 -5.38 -9.20 5.86
C PHE A 564 -6.25 -9.05 7.12
N ALA A 565 -6.33 -10.11 7.93
CA ALA A 565 -7.10 -10.09 9.17
C ALA A 565 -6.58 -9.05 10.16
N THR A 566 -5.25 -8.99 10.39
CA THR A 566 -4.62 -7.98 11.26
C THR A 566 -4.90 -6.57 10.75
N LYS A 567 -4.72 -6.35 9.45
CA LYS A 567 -4.89 -5.06 8.79
C LYS A 567 -6.26 -4.44 8.99
N TYR A 568 -7.31 -5.25 8.87
CA TYR A 568 -8.71 -4.86 9.02
C TYR A 568 -9.31 -5.18 10.39
N ARG A 569 -8.52 -5.74 11.31
CA ARG A 569 -8.90 -6.15 12.67
C ARG A 569 -10.07 -7.15 12.69
N LEU A 570 -10.12 -8.05 11.71
CA LEU A 570 -11.11 -9.13 11.64
C LEU A 570 -10.79 -10.22 12.67
N ALA A 571 -11.82 -10.91 13.17
CA ALA A 571 -11.62 -12.07 14.05
C ALA A 571 -10.91 -13.19 13.26
N GLN A 572 -9.92 -13.81 13.89
CA GLN A 572 -9.06 -14.79 13.24
C GLN A 572 -9.51 -16.20 13.62
N GLY A 573 -9.93 -16.98 12.62
CA GLY A 573 -10.27 -18.39 12.76
C GLY A 573 -9.23 -19.30 12.11
N ALA A 574 -9.36 -20.60 12.36
CA ALA A 574 -8.56 -21.63 11.74
C ALA A 574 -9.37 -22.94 11.65
N GLY A 575 -9.11 -23.70 10.60
CA GLY A 575 -9.80 -24.95 10.37
C GLY A 575 -8.92 -25.97 9.67
N SER A 576 -9.20 -27.25 9.92
CA SER A 576 -8.42 -28.34 9.31
C SER A 576 -8.75 -28.57 7.84
N ASP A 577 -9.91 -28.09 7.39
CA ASP A 577 -10.53 -28.46 6.11
C ASP A 577 -10.54 -30.00 5.93
N ALA A 578 -10.88 -30.71 7.02
CA ALA A 578 -10.78 -32.16 7.05
C ALA A 578 -11.86 -32.82 6.19
N HIS A 579 -11.41 -33.57 5.18
CA HIS A 579 -12.25 -34.44 4.34
C HIS A 579 -12.06 -35.94 4.65
N VAL A 580 -11.16 -36.23 5.58
CA VAL A 580 -10.86 -37.55 6.12
C VAL A 580 -10.68 -37.40 7.63
N ALA A 581 -11.16 -38.36 8.42
CA ALA A 581 -11.10 -38.29 9.89
C ALA A 581 -9.68 -38.04 10.42
N GLN A 582 -8.66 -38.56 9.75
CA GLN A 582 -7.26 -38.41 10.13
C GLN A 582 -6.78 -36.95 10.07
N GLY A 583 -7.42 -36.11 9.25
CA GLY A 583 -7.10 -34.68 9.13
C GLY A 583 -7.63 -33.81 10.28
N LEU A 584 -8.67 -34.24 11.00
CA LEU A 584 -9.40 -33.42 11.98
C LEU A 584 -8.50 -32.85 13.09
N GLY A 585 -8.49 -31.55 13.38
CA GLY A 585 -7.68 -31.01 14.49
C GLY A 585 -6.17 -30.97 14.20
N SER A 586 -5.79 -30.94 12.93
CA SER A 586 -4.45 -30.50 12.47
C SER A 586 -4.19 -29.02 12.78
N VAL A 587 -5.22 -28.26 13.14
CA VAL A 587 -5.12 -26.97 13.80
C VAL A 587 -6.10 -26.92 14.96
N ARG A 588 -5.79 -26.12 15.98
CA ARG A 588 -6.67 -25.89 17.12
C ARG A 588 -6.77 -24.41 17.40
N ILE A 589 -8.00 -23.97 17.66
CA ILE A 589 -8.29 -22.68 18.25
C ILE A 589 -8.57 -22.92 19.72
N ARG A 590 -7.70 -22.44 20.59
CA ARG A 590 -7.95 -22.47 22.04
C ARG A 590 -8.68 -21.20 22.43
N MET A 591 -9.90 -21.35 22.93
CA MET A 591 -10.77 -20.23 23.30
C MET A 591 -11.67 -20.60 24.47
N PRO A 592 -12.25 -19.61 25.19
CA PRO A 592 -13.29 -19.89 26.16
C PRO A 592 -14.50 -20.58 25.51
N ASP A 593 -15.13 -21.49 26.24
CA ASP A 593 -16.41 -22.07 25.85
C ASP A 593 -17.47 -20.96 25.69
N PHE A 594 -18.44 -21.21 24.81
CA PHE A 594 -19.34 -20.18 24.30
C PHE A 594 -20.77 -20.69 24.12
N ASP A 595 -21.74 -19.83 24.33
CA ASP A 595 -23.13 -20.06 23.99
C ASP A 595 -23.61 -19.07 22.92
N GLY A 596 -23.82 -19.58 21.71
CA GLY A 596 -24.29 -18.81 20.56
C GLY A 596 -23.20 -18.02 19.82
N PRO A 597 -23.59 -17.32 18.73
CA PRO A 597 -22.66 -16.65 17.81
C PRO A 597 -21.93 -15.44 18.43
N GLU A 598 -22.56 -14.72 19.35
CA GLU A 598 -21.96 -13.52 19.98
C GLU A 598 -20.80 -13.88 20.92
N GLU A 599 -21.01 -14.85 21.83
CA GLU A 599 -19.94 -15.34 22.72
C GLU A 599 -18.82 -16.02 21.90
N PHE A 600 -19.20 -16.74 20.84
CA PHE A 600 -18.25 -17.36 19.91
C PHE A 600 -17.32 -16.32 19.28
N LEU A 601 -17.87 -15.26 18.66
CA LEU A 601 -17.06 -14.21 18.03
C LEU A 601 -16.20 -13.45 19.03
N ALA A 602 -16.74 -13.17 20.22
CA ALA A 602 -15.98 -12.53 21.30
C ALA A 602 -14.83 -13.40 21.80
N GLY A 603 -15.05 -14.71 21.98
CA GLY A 603 -14.03 -15.68 22.35
C GLY A 603 -12.97 -15.84 21.26
N LEU A 604 -13.38 -15.85 19.98
CA LEU A 604 -12.49 -15.98 18.83
C LEU A 604 -11.48 -14.82 18.74
N ARG A 605 -11.89 -13.61 19.13
CA ARG A 605 -11.03 -12.41 19.14
C ARG A 605 -9.87 -12.48 20.14
N ILE A 606 -10.01 -13.29 21.18
CA ILE A 606 -8.99 -13.49 22.21
C ILE A 606 -8.39 -14.89 22.17
N ALA A 607 -8.67 -15.66 21.12
CA ALA A 607 -8.27 -17.04 20.99
C ALA A 607 -6.79 -17.18 20.60
N GLU A 608 -6.21 -18.31 20.99
CA GLU A 608 -4.87 -18.72 20.55
C GLU A 608 -4.98 -19.78 19.45
N ILE A 609 -4.37 -19.53 18.29
CA ILE A 609 -4.33 -20.49 17.19
C ILE A 609 -3.03 -21.29 17.27
N ALA A 610 -3.15 -22.58 17.56
CA ALA A 610 -2.03 -23.51 17.65
C ALA A 610 -2.03 -24.51 16.47
N PRO A 611 -1.06 -24.43 15.54
CA PRO A 611 -0.93 -25.41 14.48
C PRO A 611 -0.39 -26.74 15.04
N ARG A 612 -0.95 -27.88 14.59
CA ARG A 612 -0.34 -29.20 14.79
C ARG A 612 0.24 -29.66 13.45
N PRO A 613 1.56 -29.86 13.34
CA PRO A 613 2.15 -30.30 12.08
C PRO A 613 1.62 -31.69 11.70
N ALA A 614 0.82 -31.76 10.65
CA ALA A 614 0.43 -32.98 9.96
C ALA A 614 1.01 -32.94 8.54
N SER A 615 1.50 -34.07 8.03
CA SER A 615 2.05 -34.11 6.67
C SER A 615 0.94 -33.90 5.64
N LEU A 616 0.99 -32.78 4.92
CA LEU A 616 0.06 -32.43 3.83
C LEU A 616 -0.10 -33.57 2.81
N LEU A 617 1.04 -34.13 2.36
CA LEU A 617 1.09 -35.21 1.38
C LEU A 617 0.41 -36.48 1.90
N TYR A 618 0.55 -36.76 3.20
CA TYR A 618 -0.08 -37.90 3.84
C TYR A 618 -1.61 -37.75 3.87
N VAL A 619 -2.12 -36.58 4.27
CA VAL A 619 -3.57 -36.32 4.33
C VAL A 619 -4.19 -36.28 2.92
N GLN A 620 -3.52 -35.68 1.95
CA GLN A 620 -3.99 -35.67 0.55
C GLN A 620 -3.99 -37.07 -0.08
N ALA A 621 -2.98 -37.90 0.20
CA ALA A 621 -2.93 -39.29 -0.26
C ALA A 621 -4.09 -40.11 0.32
N LEU A 622 -4.41 -39.93 1.61
CA LEU A 622 -5.58 -40.57 2.25
C LEU A 622 -6.90 -40.12 1.61
N LYS A 623 -7.10 -38.81 1.35
CA LYS A 623 -8.29 -38.31 0.64
C LYS A 623 -8.43 -39.00 -0.72
N PHE A 624 -7.36 -39.07 -1.50
CA PHE A 624 -7.39 -39.72 -2.82
C PHE A 624 -7.76 -41.21 -2.71
N LEU A 625 -7.17 -41.93 -1.74
CA LEU A 625 -7.46 -43.35 -1.52
C LEU A 625 -8.92 -43.57 -1.08
N GLU A 626 -9.43 -42.77 -0.14
CA GLU A 626 -10.80 -42.92 0.36
C GLU A 626 -11.87 -42.46 -0.63
N THR A 627 -11.58 -41.48 -1.50
CA THR A 627 -12.56 -40.94 -2.46
C THR A 627 -12.54 -41.63 -3.82
N LYS A 628 -11.37 -42.08 -4.31
CA LYS A 628 -11.23 -42.68 -5.65
C LYS A 628 -10.86 -44.17 -5.64
N ALA A 629 -10.24 -44.68 -4.58
CA ALA A 629 -9.85 -46.10 -4.46
C ALA A 629 -10.73 -46.89 -3.46
N THR A 630 -11.90 -46.36 -3.09
CA THR A 630 -12.80 -47.00 -2.12
C THR A 630 -13.28 -48.38 -2.62
N PRO A 631 -13.08 -49.46 -1.84
CA PRO A 631 -13.58 -50.78 -2.19
C PRO A 631 -15.10 -50.79 -2.41
N SER A 632 -15.58 -51.67 -3.30
CA SER A 632 -16.99 -51.70 -3.73
C SER A 632 -18.00 -51.89 -2.58
N GLY A 633 -17.61 -52.56 -1.50
CA GLY A 633 -18.43 -52.72 -0.28
C GLY A 633 -18.63 -51.41 0.49
N ALA A 634 -17.58 -50.62 0.67
CA ALA A 634 -17.67 -49.32 1.34
C ALA A 634 -18.49 -48.31 0.52
N ARG A 635 -18.36 -48.35 -0.81
CA ARG A 635 -19.19 -47.53 -1.72
C ARG A 635 -20.68 -47.90 -1.63
N ARG A 636 -21.02 -49.18 -1.49
CA ARG A 636 -22.41 -49.63 -1.25
C ARG A 636 -22.94 -49.16 0.11
N ALA A 637 -22.15 -49.27 1.17
CA ALA A 637 -22.54 -48.81 2.50
C ALA A 637 -22.81 -47.29 2.53
N ARG A 638 -21.96 -46.48 1.87
CA ARG A 638 -22.19 -45.04 1.70
C ARG A 638 -23.48 -44.73 0.94
N ASN A 639 -23.72 -45.43 -0.17
CA ASN A 639 -24.95 -45.27 -0.94
C ASN A 639 -26.19 -45.69 -0.13
N GLN A 640 -26.10 -46.75 0.66
CA GLN A 640 -27.20 -47.18 1.55
C GLN A 640 -27.49 -46.15 2.65
N ARG A 641 -26.46 -45.50 3.22
CA ARG A 641 -26.66 -44.37 4.16
C ARG A 641 -27.36 -43.20 3.48
N ARG A 642 -26.91 -42.81 2.27
CA ARG A 642 -27.58 -41.75 1.48
C ARG A 642 -29.05 -42.08 1.18
N VAL A 643 -29.35 -43.32 0.80
CA VAL A 643 -30.73 -43.78 0.56
C VAL A 643 -31.55 -43.72 1.84
N ARG A 644 -31.04 -44.24 2.96
CA ARG A 644 -31.72 -44.17 4.27
C ARG A 644 -31.96 -42.75 4.74
N ARG A 645 -31.04 -41.82 4.44
CA ARG A 645 -31.18 -40.39 4.74
C ARG A 645 -32.25 -39.74 3.87
N ALA A 646 -32.29 -40.05 2.57
CA ALA A 646 -33.35 -39.58 1.67
C ALA A 646 -34.73 -40.11 2.07
N GLU A 647 -34.80 -41.35 2.59
CA GLU A 647 -36.04 -41.94 3.12
C GLU A 647 -36.49 -41.28 4.44
N ARG A 648 -35.55 -40.80 5.28
CA ARG A 648 -35.87 -40.04 6.51
C ARG A 648 -36.20 -38.57 6.26
N GLY A 649 -35.67 -37.98 5.20
CA GLY A 649 -35.84 -36.56 4.84
C GLY A 649 -37.23 -36.16 4.30
N VAL A 650 -38.20 -37.08 4.27
CA VAL A 650 -39.60 -36.79 3.91
C VAL A 650 -40.39 -36.25 5.11
N GLU A 651 -39.85 -36.34 6.33
CA GLU A 651 -40.38 -35.69 7.53
C GLU A 651 -39.34 -34.71 8.05
N ARG A 652 -39.45 -33.43 7.69
CA ARG A 652 -38.90 -32.33 8.50
C ARG A 652 -40.08 -31.52 9.06
N PRO A 653 -40.01 -31.00 10.29
CA PRO A 653 -41.01 -30.10 10.82
C PRO A 653 -41.15 -28.81 10.00
#